data_AF-A0A3B8UUS5-F1
#
_entry.id   AF-A0A3B8UUS5-F1
#
_cell.length_a   1.000
_cell.length_b   1.000
_cell.length_c   1.000
_cell.angle_alpha   90.00
_cell.angle_beta   90.00
_cell.angle_gamma   90.00
#
_symmetry.space_group_name_H-M   'P 1'
#
loop_
_entity.id
_entity.type
_entity.pdbx_description
1 polymer ?
#
loop_
_entity_poly.entity_id
_entity_poly.type
_entity_poly.pdbx_seq_one_letter_code
_entity_poly.pdbx_strand_id
1 'polypeptide(L)'
;IESFVHGAMCYCYSGQCLMSSFNGGRSGNRGRCAQPCRLPYKVYDGQNIINNQDEKYALSPKDMCALKILPDVIDAGVYSLKIEGRMKNVTYAAYVTSIYRKYVDKYIANGRKGYKVSDKDIEQLCDIYNRGAFTTGFYDTGKGRDMMALTRPNHWGVKALQVVSNVKGKITFKALTDINRQDVFEIDKEHSFESGSDIKKGQTMVVNLPKKYDLAVGKVLNRMKNAYLTELVKKSYVDCNTCISVDIYFKALKGEKAELTISSKDVYVTVYGGEVQQASKQAATKENIKNKLLMMGQTGYIAGQVEVVIDSDIFMPVSEIKKLRREALLQLDKKLIEVHQRSCKITATEEINDSYKQDGVQHKEKECFKSVYLYNVQHLDTVLMTENVKRVYIDFDIFYRDEDEFSKALGKAAAASDIELYIGLPYILTQDNHELLCSLFDYVDTHFEGKVKGYLVRNLEEAGLLAKRKKLSLKNNRNCYDIITDAGLYIFNTYAKNELKDILENADLNMKEYTLPYELNASELKSVCGKGSELIVYGRASLMVSKQCVRKTYGKCDKKNKETLLKQNADREYIVKSVCSFCYTVIRAGAFDLSKEDVLDDMSVSSYRYEFDNESEEQIRNILNNKSDIDYKGHFYRGVN
;
A
#
# COMPACT_ATOMS: atom_id res chain seq x y z
N ILE A 1 -5.80 -0.35 -13.45
CA ILE A 1 -4.97 -0.90 -12.36
C ILE A 1 -3.88 0.10 -12.03
N GLU A 2 -3.56 0.26 -10.75
CA GLU A 2 -2.42 1.05 -10.26
C GLU A 2 -1.42 0.14 -9.57
N SER A 3 -0.13 0.48 -9.59
CA SER A 3 0.89 -0.29 -8.88
C SER A 3 2.03 0.58 -8.36
N PHE A 4 2.57 0.22 -7.19
CA PHE A 4 3.76 0.88 -6.67
C PHE A 4 4.98 0.57 -7.54
N VAL A 5 5.77 1.60 -7.82
CA VAL A 5 7.01 1.50 -8.60
C VAL A 5 8.22 2.02 -7.83
N HIS A 6 8.04 2.88 -6.83
CA HIS A 6 9.17 3.47 -6.11
C HIS A 6 8.85 3.82 -4.66
N GLY A 7 9.86 3.72 -3.80
CA GLY A 7 9.83 4.21 -2.42
C GLY A 7 9.74 3.11 -1.37
N ALA A 8 9.22 3.44 -0.19
CA ALA A 8 9.25 2.55 0.96
C ALA A 8 8.28 1.37 0.79
N MET A 9 8.80 0.14 0.90
CA MET A 9 7.99 -1.06 0.82
C MET A 9 7.45 -1.48 2.20
N CYS A 10 6.18 -1.87 2.26
CA CYS A 10 5.59 -2.48 3.44
C CYS A 10 6.16 -3.90 3.65
N TYR A 11 6.37 -4.28 4.91
CA TYR A 11 6.73 -5.66 5.23
C TYR A 11 5.53 -6.60 5.08
N CYS A 12 4.33 -6.09 5.35
CA CYS A 12 3.11 -6.88 5.34
C CYS A 12 2.52 -6.95 3.93
N TYR A 13 1.78 -8.03 3.68
CA TYR A 13 0.84 -8.10 2.58
C TYR A 13 -0.22 -7.00 2.76
N SER A 14 -0.63 -6.37 1.66
CA SER A 14 -1.36 -5.09 1.66
C SER A 14 -2.52 -5.08 2.66
N GLY A 15 -2.56 -4.08 3.54
CA GLY A 15 -3.62 -3.92 4.54
C GLY A 15 -3.60 -4.91 5.71
N GLN A 16 -2.70 -5.89 5.77
CA GLN A 16 -2.69 -6.93 6.81
C GLN A 16 -1.70 -6.62 7.94
N CYS A 17 -1.80 -5.43 8.57
CA CYS A 17 -0.88 -4.98 9.63
C CYS A 17 -1.57 -4.27 10.81
N LEU A 18 -1.78 -5.02 11.89
CA LEU A 18 -2.34 -4.56 13.16
C LEU A 18 -1.27 -4.30 14.24
N MET A 19 -0.01 -4.68 14.01
CA MET A 19 1.02 -4.59 15.06
C MET A 19 1.21 -3.18 15.63
N SER A 20 1.13 -2.17 14.77
CA SER A 20 1.26 -0.77 15.19
C SER A 20 0.08 -0.30 16.04
N SER A 21 -1.12 -0.77 15.71
CA SER A 21 -2.35 -0.40 16.40
C SER A 21 -2.44 -1.11 17.75
N PHE A 22 -2.14 -2.41 17.80
CA PHE A 22 -2.09 -3.18 19.05
C PHE A 22 -1.03 -2.65 20.02
N ASN A 23 0.10 -2.17 19.51
CA ASN A 23 1.18 -1.65 20.36
C ASN A 23 0.90 -0.27 20.98
N GLY A 24 0.02 0.55 20.39
CA GLY A 24 -0.10 1.95 20.81
C GLY A 24 -1.20 2.77 20.13
N GLY A 25 -2.26 2.12 19.63
CA GLY A 25 -3.45 2.75 19.05
C GLY A 25 -3.28 3.31 17.64
N ARG A 26 -2.07 3.35 17.08
CA ARG A 26 -1.81 3.92 15.74
C ARG A 26 -1.93 2.88 14.63
N SER A 27 -3.06 2.83 13.94
CA SER A 27 -3.29 1.84 12.87
C SER A 27 -2.59 2.14 11.56
N GLY A 28 -1.89 1.13 11.03
CA GLY A 28 -1.35 1.18 9.67
C GLY A 28 -2.46 1.18 8.62
N ASN A 29 -3.50 0.40 8.85
CA ASN A 29 -4.65 0.22 7.96
C ASN A 29 -5.51 1.47 7.89
N ARG A 30 -5.60 2.24 8.98
CA ARG A 30 -6.25 3.57 9.01
C ARG A 30 -5.28 4.73 8.74
N GLY A 31 -4.15 4.46 8.07
CA GLY A 31 -3.24 5.51 7.58
C GLY A 31 -2.34 6.17 8.63
N ARG A 32 -2.22 5.62 9.85
CA ARG A 32 -1.45 6.21 10.98
C ARG A 32 -0.23 5.40 11.44
N CYS A 33 0.22 4.45 10.62
CA CYS A 33 1.36 3.54 10.87
C CYS A 33 2.51 4.17 11.68
N ALA A 34 2.92 3.53 12.77
CA ALA A 34 4.08 3.89 13.60
C ALA A 34 5.36 3.14 13.20
N GLN A 35 5.33 2.44 12.06
CA GLN A 35 6.48 1.75 11.46
C GLN A 35 7.18 0.72 12.40
N PRO A 36 6.44 -0.18 13.08
CA PRO A 36 7.07 -1.13 14.01
C PRO A 36 8.03 -2.10 13.28
N CYS A 37 7.81 -2.37 11.99
CA CYS A 37 8.74 -3.14 11.16
C CYS A 37 10.14 -2.49 10.99
N ARG A 38 10.32 -1.23 11.37
CA ARG A 38 11.58 -0.49 11.33
C ARG A 38 12.36 -0.53 12.64
N LEU A 39 11.84 -1.21 13.65
CA LEU A 39 12.48 -1.34 14.95
C LEU A 39 13.46 -2.52 14.99
N PRO A 40 14.43 -2.52 15.92
CA PRO A 40 15.33 -3.65 16.11
C PRO A 40 14.64 -4.81 16.84
N TYR A 41 15.01 -6.05 16.47
CA TYR A 41 14.53 -7.29 17.06
C TYR A 41 15.66 -8.29 17.27
N LYS A 42 15.58 -9.07 18.35
CA LYS A 42 16.26 -10.37 18.46
C LYS A 42 15.34 -11.44 17.88
N VAL A 43 15.89 -12.33 17.07
CA VAL A 43 15.15 -13.39 16.37
C VAL A 43 15.59 -14.74 16.91
N TYR A 44 14.67 -15.49 17.50
CA TYR A 44 14.92 -16.80 18.08
C TYR A 44 14.27 -17.91 17.23
N ASP A 45 15.06 -18.91 16.83
CA ASP A 45 14.59 -20.18 16.26
C ASP A 45 14.84 -21.27 17.31
N GLY A 46 13.77 -21.69 17.99
CA GLY A 46 13.86 -22.41 19.26
C GLY A 46 14.55 -21.57 20.34
N GLN A 47 15.56 -22.13 21.01
CA GLN A 47 16.33 -21.43 22.05
C GLN A 47 17.48 -20.56 21.48
N ASN A 48 17.76 -20.66 20.19
CA ASN A 48 18.93 -20.03 19.57
C ASN A 48 18.59 -18.69 18.94
N ILE A 49 19.39 -17.66 19.22
CA ILE A 49 19.34 -16.38 18.48
C ILE A 49 19.99 -16.60 17.11
N ILE A 50 19.27 -16.28 16.03
CA ILE A 50 19.76 -16.49 14.65
C ILE A 50 20.28 -15.23 13.97
N ASN A 51 20.05 -14.04 14.54
CA ASN A 51 20.56 -12.77 14.02
C ASN A 51 21.69 -12.19 14.88
N ASN A 52 22.65 -11.52 14.25
CA ASN A 52 23.74 -10.86 14.95
C ASN A 52 23.37 -9.41 15.36
N GLN A 53 24.23 -8.77 16.16
CA GLN A 53 23.99 -7.42 16.71
C GLN A 53 23.91 -6.32 15.65
N ASP A 54 24.64 -6.48 14.54
CA ASP A 54 24.66 -5.52 13.44
C ASP A 54 23.44 -5.66 12.54
N GLU A 55 22.76 -6.81 12.55
CA GLU A 55 21.65 -7.15 11.67
C GLU A 55 20.33 -7.36 12.42
N LYS A 56 19.95 -6.36 13.20
CA LYS A 56 18.78 -6.39 14.08
C LYS A 56 17.47 -5.95 13.43
N TYR A 57 17.47 -5.43 12.20
CA TYR A 57 16.25 -4.91 11.56
C TYR A 57 15.55 -5.98 10.69
N ALA A 58 15.16 -7.07 11.34
CA ALA A 58 14.62 -8.30 10.73
C ALA A 58 13.37 -8.09 9.84
N LEU A 59 12.61 -7.03 10.11
CA LEU A 59 11.33 -6.73 9.44
C LEU A 59 11.40 -5.50 8.53
N SER A 60 12.57 -4.90 8.29
CA SER A 60 12.71 -3.64 7.55
C SER A 60 13.07 -3.88 6.07
N PRO A 61 12.14 -3.79 5.09
CA PRO A 61 12.49 -3.97 3.69
C PRO A 61 13.33 -2.82 3.15
N LYS A 62 14.14 -3.07 2.13
CA LYS A 62 14.75 -2.04 1.30
C LYS A 62 13.69 -1.23 0.55
N ASP A 63 14.08 -0.10 -0.01
CA ASP A 63 13.17 0.66 -0.88
C ASP A 63 13.03 -0.05 -2.24
N MET A 64 11.86 0.08 -2.85
CA MET A 64 11.62 -0.44 -4.19
C MET A 64 11.98 0.60 -5.27
N CYS A 65 12.44 0.13 -6.42
CA CYS A 65 12.64 0.91 -7.63
C CYS A 65 12.43 0.01 -8.85
N ALA A 66 11.28 0.16 -9.50
CA ALA A 66 10.90 -0.60 -10.68
C ALA A 66 11.40 0.06 -11.98
N LEU A 67 12.20 1.14 -11.92
CA LEU A 67 12.61 1.90 -13.09
C LEU A 67 13.28 1.03 -14.18
N LYS A 68 14.10 0.04 -13.80
CA LYS A 68 14.75 -0.88 -14.75
C LYS A 68 13.77 -1.85 -15.42
N ILE A 69 12.70 -2.22 -14.72
CA ILE A 69 11.65 -3.16 -15.18
C ILE A 69 10.35 -2.43 -15.57
N LEU A 70 10.40 -1.11 -15.74
CA LEU A 70 9.22 -0.30 -16.02
C LEU A 70 8.47 -0.75 -17.30
N PRO A 71 9.15 -1.21 -18.38
CA PRO A 71 8.46 -1.80 -19.52
C PRO A 71 7.57 -2.97 -19.13
N ASP A 72 8.05 -3.89 -18.27
CA ASP A 72 7.25 -5.04 -17.80
C ASP A 72 6.03 -4.59 -17.01
N VAL A 73 6.18 -3.56 -16.16
CA VAL A 73 5.06 -2.98 -15.39
C VAL A 73 4.01 -2.38 -16.32
N ILE A 74 4.42 -1.63 -17.35
CA ILE A 74 3.50 -1.00 -18.30
C ILE A 74 2.82 -2.05 -19.18
N ASP A 75 3.58 -3.01 -19.71
CA ASP A 75 3.08 -4.07 -20.59
C ASP A 75 2.12 -5.02 -19.88
N ALA A 76 2.24 -5.17 -18.55
CA ALA A 76 1.28 -5.89 -17.72
C ALA A 76 -0.08 -5.19 -17.58
N GLY A 77 -0.28 -4.01 -18.18
CA GLY A 77 -1.53 -3.25 -18.15
C GLY A 77 -1.69 -2.31 -16.95
N VAL A 78 -0.59 -1.99 -16.25
CA VAL A 78 -0.61 -0.97 -15.19
C VAL A 78 -0.74 0.41 -15.81
N TYR A 79 -1.83 1.10 -15.48
CA TYR A 79 -2.16 2.41 -16.03
C TYR A 79 -1.75 3.58 -15.12
N SER A 80 -1.48 3.31 -13.85
CA SER A 80 -1.11 4.31 -12.85
C SER A 80 0.09 3.83 -12.03
N LEU A 81 1.18 4.60 -12.07
CA LEU A 81 2.43 4.29 -11.37
C LEU A 81 2.45 5.04 -10.04
N LYS A 82 2.44 4.33 -8.91
CA LYS A 82 2.45 4.92 -7.57
C LYS A 82 3.87 5.07 -7.04
N ILE A 83 4.17 6.25 -6.53
CA ILE A 83 5.41 6.57 -5.85
C ILE A 83 5.08 6.80 -4.36
N GLU A 84 5.73 6.07 -3.47
CA GLU A 84 5.56 6.22 -2.03
C GLU A 84 6.31 7.47 -1.52
N GLY A 85 5.56 8.55 -1.32
CA GLY A 85 6.07 9.86 -0.93
C GLY A 85 5.76 10.28 0.52
N ARG A 86 5.13 9.42 1.34
CA ARG A 86 4.76 9.79 2.71
C ARG A 86 6.00 10.16 3.52
N MET A 87 5.91 11.30 4.21
CA MET A 87 7.01 11.89 5.01
C MET A 87 8.29 12.22 4.19
N LYS A 88 8.19 12.31 2.87
CA LYS A 88 9.28 12.73 2.00
C LYS A 88 9.23 14.23 1.74
N ASN A 89 10.39 14.83 1.47
CA ASN A 89 10.50 16.25 1.15
C ASN A 89 10.13 16.54 -0.32
N VAL A 90 9.99 17.82 -0.65
CA VAL A 90 9.69 18.28 -2.02
C VAL A 90 10.73 17.80 -3.03
N THR A 91 12.01 17.76 -2.65
CA THR A 91 13.11 17.31 -3.52
C THR A 91 12.90 15.87 -3.97
N TYR A 92 12.55 14.98 -3.03
CA TYR A 92 12.23 13.58 -3.33
C TYR A 92 11.02 13.47 -4.26
N ALA A 93 9.91 14.11 -3.90
CA ALA A 93 8.67 14.01 -4.65
C ALA A 93 8.85 14.47 -6.10
N ALA A 94 9.47 15.63 -6.33
CA ALA A 94 9.68 16.18 -7.66
C ALA A 94 10.71 15.38 -8.47
N TYR A 95 11.86 15.05 -7.87
CA TYR A 95 12.92 14.36 -8.60
C TYR A 95 12.51 12.95 -9.02
N VAL A 96 11.99 12.14 -8.10
CA VAL A 96 11.55 10.77 -8.40
C VAL A 96 10.46 10.80 -9.49
N THR A 97 9.48 11.69 -9.36
CA THR A 97 8.40 11.83 -10.36
C THR A 97 8.97 12.20 -11.72
N SER A 98 9.89 13.17 -11.80
CA SER A 98 10.50 13.58 -13.07
C SER A 98 11.31 12.45 -13.74
N ILE A 99 12.01 11.63 -12.95
CA ILE A 99 12.75 10.49 -13.48
C ILE A 99 11.80 9.44 -14.04
N TYR A 100 10.72 9.09 -13.32
CA TYR A 100 9.73 8.18 -13.88
C TYR A 100 9.08 8.75 -15.14
N ARG A 101 8.70 10.04 -15.16
CA ARG A 101 8.15 10.70 -16.35
C ARG A 101 9.09 10.59 -17.55
N LYS A 102 10.36 10.94 -17.38
CA LYS A 102 11.43 10.81 -18.40
C LYS A 102 11.47 9.40 -19.00
N TYR A 103 11.37 8.37 -18.17
CA TYR A 103 11.46 6.99 -18.64
C TYR A 103 10.17 6.46 -19.25
N VAL A 104 9.00 6.87 -18.74
CA VAL A 104 7.72 6.56 -19.40
C VAL A 104 7.66 7.23 -20.79
N ASP A 105 8.09 8.49 -20.92
CA ASP A 105 8.13 9.17 -22.24
C ASP A 105 9.06 8.46 -23.21
N LYS A 106 10.25 8.05 -22.75
CA LYS A 106 11.18 7.24 -23.55
C LYS A 106 10.55 5.92 -23.99
N TYR A 107 9.82 5.25 -23.12
CA TYR A 107 9.14 3.99 -23.42
C TYR A 107 8.04 4.19 -24.47
N ILE A 108 7.20 5.21 -24.29
CA ILE A 108 6.10 5.52 -25.23
C ILE A 108 6.68 5.89 -26.61
N ALA A 109 7.74 6.70 -26.67
CA ALA A 109 8.30 7.17 -27.93
C ALA A 109 9.07 6.09 -28.70
N ASN A 110 9.81 5.21 -28.01
CA ASN A 110 10.78 4.31 -28.65
C ASN A 110 10.51 2.82 -28.41
N GLY A 111 9.45 2.49 -27.67
CA GLY A 111 9.13 1.12 -27.25
C GLY A 111 10.23 0.46 -26.42
N ARG A 112 10.11 -0.87 -26.24
CA ARG A 112 11.03 -1.68 -25.42
C ARG A 112 12.48 -1.64 -25.93
N LYS A 113 12.69 -1.59 -27.25
CA LYS A 113 14.03 -1.58 -27.86
C LYS A 113 14.81 -0.29 -27.53
N GLY A 114 14.11 0.84 -27.43
CA GLY A 114 14.72 2.13 -27.06
C GLY A 114 14.79 2.38 -25.55
N TYR A 115 14.32 1.44 -24.72
CA TYR A 115 14.29 1.62 -23.28
C TYR A 115 15.59 1.17 -22.63
N LYS A 116 16.39 2.15 -22.18
CA LYS A 116 17.60 1.89 -21.38
C LYS A 116 17.74 2.90 -20.27
N VAL A 117 17.78 2.41 -19.04
CA VAL A 117 18.02 3.22 -17.85
C VAL A 117 19.50 3.50 -17.69
N SER A 118 19.84 4.77 -17.49
CA SER A 118 21.19 5.24 -17.20
C SER A 118 21.57 4.91 -15.76
N ASP A 119 22.77 4.36 -15.55
CA ASP A 119 23.29 4.12 -14.19
C ASP A 119 23.39 5.41 -13.38
N LYS A 120 23.73 6.53 -14.04
CA LYS A 120 23.75 7.86 -13.40
C LYS A 120 22.39 8.25 -12.82
N ASP A 121 21.29 7.94 -13.49
CA ASP A 121 19.95 8.27 -12.97
C ASP A 121 19.60 7.39 -11.77
N ILE A 122 20.03 6.12 -11.76
CA ILE A 122 19.87 5.23 -10.60
C ILE A 122 20.71 5.72 -9.42
N GLU A 123 21.95 6.12 -9.65
CA GLU A 123 22.82 6.71 -8.63
C GLU A 123 22.21 7.99 -8.04
N GLN A 124 21.67 8.87 -8.88
CA GLN A 124 21.00 10.09 -8.43
C GLN A 124 19.71 9.80 -7.64
N LEU A 125 18.94 8.78 -8.03
CA LEU A 125 17.81 8.31 -7.21
C LEU A 125 18.27 7.80 -5.84
N CYS A 126 19.40 7.08 -5.79
CA CYS A 126 19.99 6.64 -4.52
C CYS A 126 20.42 7.83 -3.64
N ASP A 127 20.99 8.88 -4.25
CA ASP A 127 21.38 10.13 -3.56
C ASP A 127 20.18 10.88 -2.98
N ILE A 128 19.02 10.78 -3.61
CA ILE A 128 17.78 11.42 -3.15
C ILE A 128 17.23 10.71 -1.92
N TYR A 129 17.05 9.40 -2.00
CA TYR A 129 16.75 8.56 -0.84
C TYR A 129 16.89 7.08 -1.20
N ASN A 130 17.58 6.34 -0.35
CA ASN A 130 17.60 4.87 -0.37
C ASN A 130 17.73 4.30 1.05
N ARG A 131 17.26 3.07 1.22
CA ARG A 131 17.49 2.26 2.42
C ARG A 131 18.44 1.09 2.10
N GLY A 132 19.72 1.44 1.94
CA GLY A 132 20.84 0.54 1.68
C GLY A 132 21.04 0.16 0.23
N ALA A 133 19.98 -0.25 -0.44
CA ALA A 133 19.94 -0.38 -1.89
C ALA A 133 18.49 -0.34 -2.35
N PHE A 134 18.29 -0.25 -3.66
CA PHE A 134 16.99 -0.56 -4.24
C PHE A 134 16.84 -2.06 -4.47
N THR A 135 15.59 -2.48 -4.42
CA THR A 135 15.12 -3.77 -4.94
C THR A 135 14.00 -3.47 -5.93
N THR A 136 13.60 -4.42 -6.76
CA THR A 136 12.33 -4.27 -7.48
C THR A 136 11.15 -4.64 -6.58
N GLY A 137 11.41 -5.27 -5.42
CA GLY A 137 10.38 -5.82 -4.56
C GLY A 137 9.85 -7.13 -5.10
N PHE A 138 8.56 -7.40 -4.89
CA PHE A 138 7.97 -8.69 -5.28
C PHE A 138 7.77 -8.86 -6.79
N TYR A 139 8.22 -7.92 -7.65
CA TYR A 139 8.20 -8.12 -9.11
C TYR A 139 9.21 -9.19 -9.54
N ASP A 140 10.50 -9.04 -9.19
CA ASP A 140 11.54 -10.01 -9.56
C ASP A 140 12.54 -10.31 -8.43
N THR A 141 12.48 -9.58 -7.29
CA THR A 141 13.42 -9.80 -6.20
C THR A 141 13.00 -11.01 -5.38
N GLY A 142 13.91 -11.97 -5.21
CA GLY A 142 13.70 -13.12 -4.34
C GLY A 142 13.46 -12.69 -2.89
N LYS A 143 12.44 -13.28 -2.24
CA LYS A 143 12.19 -13.06 -0.80
C LYS A 143 13.35 -13.51 0.07
N GLY A 144 13.54 -12.84 1.21
CA GLY A 144 14.60 -13.08 2.17
C GLY A 144 15.58 -11.91 2.24
N ARG A 145 16.84 -12.21 2.54
CA ARG A 145 17.89 -11.23 2.90
C ARG A 145 18.03 -10.08 1.91
N ASP A 146 17.98 -10.36 0.61
CA ASP A 146 18.20 -9.35 -0.43
C ASP A 146 17.13 -8.26 -0.44
N MET A 147 15.93 -8.58 0.04
CA MET A 147 14.83 -7.62 0.19
C MET A 147 14.93 -6.78 1.47
N MET A 148 15.83 -7.10 2.41
CA MET A 148 15.83 -6.53 3.75
C MET A 148 17.03 -5.61 4.01
N ALA A 149 16.75 -4.46 4.63
CA ALA A 149 17.74 -3.53 5.13
C ALA A 149 18.04 -3.85 6.60
N LEU A 150 18.89 -4.86 6.82
CA LEU A 150 19.07 -5.50 8.12
C LEU A 150 19.86 -4.68 9.13
N THR A 151 20.70 -3.74 8.69
CA THR A 151 21.62 -3.01 9.55
C THR A 151 21.12 -1.63 9.97
N ARG A 152 20.28 -0.98 9.16
CA ARG A 152 19.79 0.37 9.41
C ARG A 152 18.46 0.64 8.66
N PRO A 153 17.45 1.27 9.30
CA PRO A 153 16.09 1.38 8.75
C PRO A 153 15.76 2.72 8.05
N ASN A 154 16.62 3.73 8.13
CA ASN A 154 16.43 5.06 7.54
C ASN A 154 17.34 5.26 6.31
N HIS A 155 17.51 6.50 5.84
CA HIS A 155 18.34 6.77 4.68
C HIS A 155 19.81 6.36 4.92
N TRP A 156 20.44 5.68 3.96
CA TRP A 156 21.87 5.30 4.05
C TRP A 156 22.80 6.28 3.35
N GLY A 157 22.30 7.15 2.49
CA GLY A 157 23.14 7.97 1.60
C GLY A 157 23.86 7.14 0.53
N VAL A 158 24.83 7.76 -0.12
CA VAL A 158 25.67 7.13 -1.16
C VAL A 158 27.15 7.28 -0.78
N LYS A 159 27.94 6.21 -0.91
CA LYS A 159 29.38 6.25 -0.63
C LYS A 159 30.08 7.34 -1.45
N ALA A 160 30.76 8.27 -0.78
CA ALA A 160 31.26 9.46 -1.45
C ALA A 160 32.69 9.87 -1.04
N LEU A 161 33.11 9.63 0.21
CA LEU A 161 34.45 10.00 0.70
C LEU A 161 35.12 8.81 1.37
N GLN A 162 36.44 8.67 1.19
CA GLN A 162 37.26 7.69 1.92
C GLN A 162 38.34 8.42 2.72
N VAL A 163 38.51 8.08 4.00
CA VAL A 163 39.58 8.62 4.84
C VAL A 163 40.94 8.10 4.36
N VAL A 164 41.84 9.00 3.99
CA VAL A 164 43.23 8.70 3.59
C VAL A 164 44.18 8.91 4.76
N SER A 165 43.99 9.98 5.53
CA SER A 165 44.78 10.27 6.73
C SER A 165 43.97 11.04 7.75
N ASN A 166 44.29 10.87 9.02
CA ASN A 166 43.72 11.63 10.13
C ASN A 166 44.83 11.99 11.11
N VAL A 167 45.31 13.23 11.06
CA VAL A 167 46.41 13.70 11.92
C VAL A 167 45.89 14.82 12.81
N LYS A 168 45.69 14.52 14.10
CA LYS A 168 45.23 15.48 15.11
C LYS A 168 43.92 16.22 14.74
N GLY A 169 42.99 15.55 14.03
CA GLY A 169 41.72 16.13 13.59
C GLY A 169 41.77 16.82 12.22
N LYS A 170 42.95 16.93 11.61
CA LYS A 170 43.10 17.30 10.19
C LYS A 170 42.98 16.03 9.36
N ILE A 171 41.84 15.85 8.71
CA ILE A 171 41.50 14.63 7.98
C ILE A 171 41.58 14.89 6.49
N THR A 172 42.30 14.03 5.79
CA THR A 172 42.34 14.01 4.33
C THR A 172 41.38 12.95 3.83
N PHE A 173 40.41 13.36 3.00
CA PHE A 173 39.50 12.47 2.31
C PHE A 173 39.89 12.35 0.84
N LYS A 174 39.70 11.17 0.26
CA LYS A 174 39.67 10.95 -1.19
C LYS A 174 38.22 10.90 -1.65
N ALA A 175 37.89 11.66 -2.69
CA ALA A 175 36.58 11.66 -3.30
C ALA A 175 36.37 10.37 -4.13
N LEU A 176 35.33 9.61 -3.79
CA LEU A 176 34.92 8.39 -4.52
C LEU A 176 33.94 8.70 -5.66
N THR A 177 33.32 9.87 -5.62
CA THR A 177 32.42 10.43 -6.63
C THR A 177 32.65 11.94 -6.72
N ASP A 178 32.02 12.61 -7.69
CA ASP A 178 32.03 14.07 -7.76
C ASP A 178 31.28 14.65 -6.54
N ILE A 179 31.97 15.53 -5.83
CA ILE A 179 31.49 16.23 -4.65
C ILE A 179 31.16 17.66 -5.03
N ASN A 180 29.98 18.13 -4.64
CA ASN A 180 29.57 19.51 -4.84
C ASN A 180 29.75 20.30 -3.55
N ARG A 181 30.01 21.59 -3.68
CA ARG A 181 29.86 22.54 -2.57
C ARG A 181 28.45 22.38 -1.97
N GLN A 182 28.37 22.36 -0.64
CA GLN A 182 27.16 22.11 0.15
C GLN A 182 26.63 20.66 0.20
N ASP A 183 27.36 19.69 -0.35
CA ASP A 183 27.08 18.27 -0.08
C ASP A 183 27.29 17.97 1.41
N VAL A 184 26.42 17.15 2.01
CA VAL A 184 26.49 16.78 3.45
C VAL A 184 26.92 15.33 3.60
N PHE A 185 27.92 15.08 4.44
CA PHE A 185 28.47 13.75 4.72
C PHE A 185 28.24 13.34 6.16
N GLU A 186 27.76 12.11 6.35
CA GLU A 186 27.55 11.53 7.67
C GLU A 186 28.88 11.08 8.29
N ILE A 187 29.16 11.53 9.51
CA ILE A 187 30.30 11.06 10.32
C ILE A 187 29.86 9.88 11.19
N ASP A 188 28.74 10.08 11.89
CA ASP A 188 28.05 9.11 12.73
C ASP A 188 26.54 9.45 12.81
N LYS A 189 25.81 8.82 13.74
CA LYS A 189 24.34 8.99 13.86
C LYS A 189 23.89 10.41 14.20
N GLU A 190 24.74 11.19 14.84
CA GLU A 190 24.41 12.51 15.38
C GLU A 190 25.18 13.64 14.67
N HIS A 191 26.27 13.30 13.99
CA HIS A 191 27.19 14.28 13.42
C HIS A 191 27.34 14.12 11.91
N SER A 192 27.37 15.27 11.23
CA SER A 192 27.67 15.39 9.81
C SER A 192 28.48 16.66 9.54
N PHE A 193 29.05 16.78 8.34
CA PHE A 193 29.68 18.02 7.90
C PHE A 193 29.32 18.32 6.45
N GLU A 194 29.44 19.60 6.08
CA GLU A 194 29.14 20.11 4.75
C GLU A 194 30.43 20.40 3.95
N SER A 195 30.44 20.10 2.65
CA SER A 195 31.57 20.47 1.77
C SER A 195 31.63 21.97 1.52
N GLY A 196 32.80 22.58 1.71
CA GLY A 196 33.05 23.98 1.36
C GLY A 196 33.34 24.23 -0.12
N SER A 197 33.62 23.19 -0.91
CA SER A 197 34.07 23.30 -2.31
C SER A 197 33.65 22.12 -3.18
N ASP A 198 33.71 22.30 -4.49
CA ASP A 198 33.55 21.23 -5.47
C ASP A 198 34.86 20.43 -5.58
N ILE A 199 34.77 19.10 -5.60
CA ILE A 199 35.92 18.19 -5.70
C ILE A 199 35.60 17.10 -6.71
N LYS A 200 36.50 16.88 -7.68
CA LYS A 200 36.30 15.81 -8.67
C LYS A 200 36.63 14.45 -8.10
N LYS A 201 35.94 13.41 -8.59
CA LYS A 201 36.24 12.03 -8.27
C LYS A 201 37.74 11.75 -8.39
N GLY A 202 38.32 11.11 -7.38
CA GLY A 202 39.74 10.76 -7.30
C GLY A 202 40.62 11.82 -6.64
N GLN A 203 40.19 13.08 -6.56
CA GLN A 203 40.92 14.13 -5.87
C GLN A 203 40.78 14.02 -4.35
N THR A 204 41.63 14.74 -3.64
CA THR A 204 41.62 14.80 -2.17
C THR A 204 41.12 16.15 -1.66
N MET A 205 40.55 16.12 -0.47
CA MET A 205 40.15 17.32 0.27
C MET A 205 40.55 17.20 1.74
N VAL A 206 40.84 18.33 2.38
CA VAL A 206 41.22 18.36 3.79
C VAL A 206 40.12 19.05 4.59
N VAL A 207 39.67 18.41 5.66
CA VAL A 207 38.66 18.93 6.58
C VAL A 207 39.17 18.84 8.00
N ASN A 208 39.00 19.91 8.77
CA ASN A 208 39.31 19.93 10.20
C ASN A 208 38.06 19.50 10.97
N LEU A 209 38.10 18.35 11.63
CA LEU A 209 37.03 17.85 12.48
C LEU A 209 37.55 17.55 13.90
N PRO A 210 36.72 17.70 14.93
CA PRO A 210 37.03 17.31 16.31
C PRO A 210 37.67 15.92 16.41
N LYS A 211 38.71 15.80 17.25
CA LYS A 211 39.45 14.55 17.48
C LYS A 211 38.60 13.42 18.06
N LYS A 212 37.42 13.74 18.60
CA LYS A 212 36.47 12.77 19.18
C LYS A 212 35.83 11.85 18.14
N TYR A 213 35.84 12.23 16.85
CA TYR A 213 35.21 11.42 15.81
C TYR A 213 36.09 10.26 15.37
N ASP A 214 35.51 9.07 15.37
CA ASP A 214 36.16 7.87 14.86
C ASP A 214 36.20 7.89 13.32
N LEU A 215 37.33 8.32 12.79
CA LEU A 215 37.62 8.43 11.36
C LEU A 215 38.96 7.74 11.08
N ALA A 216 38.98 6.43 11.27
CA ALA A 216 40.12 5.58 10.92
C ALA A 216 40.41 5.60 9.42
N VAL A 217 41.69 5.44 9.05
CA VAL A 217 42.13 5.33 7.66
C VAL A 217 41.38 4.19 6.97
N GLY A 218 40.88 4.45 5.76
CA GLY A 218 40.08 3.52 4.97
C GLY A 218 38.56 3.61 5.20
N LYS A 219 38.09 4.25 6.29
CA LYS A 219 36.66 4.44 6.55
C LYS A 219 35.99 5.22 5.41
N VAL A 220 34.82 4.76 4.98
CA VAL A 220 34.04 5.39 3.92
C VAL A 220 32.85 6.13 4.53
N LEU A 221 32.67 7.38 4.11
CA LEU A 221 31.55 8.23 4.50
C LEU A 221 30.55 8.33 3.35
N ASN A 222 29.28 8.38 3.72
CA ASN A 222 28.17 8.51 2.79
C ASN A 222 27.72 9.96 2.70
N ARG A 223 27.45 10.40 1.46
CA ARG A 223 26.72 11.64 1.18
C ARG A 223 25.25 11.43 1.49
N MET A 224 24.71 12.26 2.38
CA MET A 224 23.31 12.25 2.83
C MET A 224 22.45 13.32 2.16
N LYS A 225 23.09 14.34 1.59
CA LYS A 225 22.46 15.40 0.80
C LYS A 225 23.34 15.73 -0.38
N ASN A 226 22.76 15.66 -1.58
CA ASN A 226 23.36 16.12 -2.81
C ASN A 226 22.85 17.54 -3.11
N ALA A 227 23.70 18.54 -2.96
CA ALA A 227 23.33 19.94 -3.11
C ALA A 227 22.98 20.29 -4.56
N TYR A 228 23.72 19.75 -5.51
CA TYR A 228 23.44 19.93 -6.94
C TYR A 228 22.03 19.45 -7.29
N LEU A 229 21.65 18.24 -6.86
CA LEU A 229 20.30 17.71 -7.13
C LEU A 229 19.21 18.53 -6.43
N THR A 230 19.47 18.99 -5.20
CA THR A 230 18.53 19.83 -4.46
C THR A 230 18.27 21.13 -5.22
N GLU A 231 19.33 21.79 -5.68
CA GLU A 231 19.25 23.04 -6.42
C GLU A 231 18.64 22.86 -7.81
N LEU A 232 19.00 21.78 -8.51
CA LEU A 232 18.41 21.40 -9.79
C LEU A 232 16.89 21.28 -9.67
N VAL A 233 16.42 20.55 -8.66
CA VAL A 233 14.98 20.34 -8.43
C VAL A 233 14.29 21.64 -8.07
N LYS A 234 14.90 22.42 -7.18
CA LYS A 234 14.36 23.72 -6.78
C LYS A 234 14.13 24.62 -8.00
N LYS A 235 15.14 24.79 -8.86
CA LYS A 235 15.05 25.60 -10.08
C LYS A 235 14.11 25.04 -11.14
N SER A 236 14.08 23.71 -11.30
CA SER A 236 13.38 23.07 -12.42
C SER A 236 11.91 22.74 -12.12
N TYR A 237 11.52 22.68 -10.84
CA TYR A 237 10.19 22.18 -10.45
C TYR A 237 9.52 22.95 -9.31
N VAL A 238 10.26 23.68 -8.47
CA VAL A 238 9.69 24.37 -7.30
C VAL A 238 9.53 25.87 -7.55
N ASP A 239 10.60 26.51 -8.03
CA ASP A 239 10.66 27.95 -8.26
C ASP A 239 10.22 28.33 -9.69
N CYS A 240 9.91 27.35 -10.54
CA CYS A 240 9.41 27.59 -11.89
C CYS A 240 7.88 27.61 -11.93
N ASN A 241 7.31 28.57 -12.63
CA ASN A 241 5.93 28.47 -13.09
C ASN A 241 5.92 27.57 -14.32
N THR A 242 5.33 26.37 -14.20
CA THR A 242 5.10 25.51 -15.37
C THR A 242 3.97 26.12 -16.18
N CYS A 243 4.33 26.88 -17.21
CA CYS A 243 3.35 27.47 -18.12
C CYS A 243 3.10 26.57 -19.32
N ILE A 244 1.85 26.49 -19.75
CA ILE A 244 1.44 25.81 -20.97
C ILE A 244 1.65 26.75 -22.15
N SER A 245 2.35 26.28 -23.20
CA SER A 245 2.47 27.05 -24.44
C SER A 245 1.14 27.09 -25.19
N VAL A 246 0.73 28.29 -25.60
CA VAL A 246 -0.46 28.51 -26.42
C VAL A 246 -0.11 29.26 -27.71
N ASP A 247 -0.49 28.68 -28.84
CA ASP A 247 -0.42 29.38 -30.12
C ASP A 247 -1.66 30.27 -30.27
N ILE A 248 -1.49 31.42 -30.90
CA ILE A 248 -2.48 32.49 -30.98
C ILE A 248 -2.66 32.90 -32.43
N TYR A 249 -3.89 32.84 -32.91
CA TYR A 249 -4.31 33.42 -34.18
C TYR A 249 -5.34 34.51 -33.92
N PHE A 250 -5.08 35.72 -34.40
CA PHE A 250 -5.98 36.85 -34.24
C PHE A 250 -6.33 37.45 -35.60
N LYS A 251 -7.63 37.64 -35.85
CA LYS A 251 -8.17 38.21 -37.09
C LYS A 251 -9.09 39.38 -36.77
N ALA A 252 -8.88 40.53 -37.43
CA ALA A 252 -9.76 41.68 -37.35
C ALA A 252 -9.82 42.41 -38.70
N LEU A 253 -10.89 42.15 -39.47
CA LEU A 253 -11.15 42.75 -40.77
C LEU A 253 -12.36 43.70 -40.69
N LYS A 254 -12.35 44.78 -41.47
CA LYS A 254 -13.42 45.81 -41.45
C LYS A 254 -14.79 45.18 -41.77
N GLY A 255 -15.78 45.51 -40.94
CA GLY A 255 -17.14 44.99 -41.09
C GLY A 255 -17.34 43.54 -40.61
N GLU A 256 -16.28 42.86 -40.18
CA GLU A 256 -16.37 41.56 -39.50
C GLU A 256 -16.23 41.73 -37.98
N LYS A 257 -16.63 40.70 -37.23
CA LYS A 257 -16.30 40.62 -35.81
C LYS A 257 -14.84 40.25 -35.64
N ALA A 258 -14.18 40.85 -34.66
CA ALA A 258 -12.84 40.41 -34.30
C ALA A 258 -12.86 38.98 -33.76
N GLU A 259 -11.84 38.21 -34.09
CA GLU A 259 -11.72 36.79 -33.77
C GLU A 259 -10.36 36.53 -33.12
N LEU A 260 -10.37 35.81 -32.01
CA LEU A 260 -9.17 35.33 -31.34
C LEU A 260 -9.29 33.83 -31.13
N THR A 261 -8.40 33.09 -31.78
CA THR A 261 -8.22 31.66 -31.57
C THR A 261 -6.96 31.42 -30.77
N ILE A 262 -7.06 30.59 -29.74
CA ILE A 262 -5.90 30.08 -29.01
C ILE A 262 -5.92 28.55 -29.00
N SER A 263 -4.75 27.93 -29.09
CA SER A 263 -4.62 26.48 -29.10
C SER A 263 -3.44 25.98 -28.27
N SER A 264 -3.61 24.83 -27.63
CA SER A 264 -2.53 24.07 -27.02
C SER A 264 -2.73 22.59 -27.30
N LYS A 265 -1.71 21.94 -27.89
CA LYS A 265 -1.80 20.56 -28.39
C LYS A 265 -3.04 20.40 -29.31
N ASP A 266 -3.93 19.45 -29.01
CA ASP A 266 -5.12 19.14 -29.81
C ASP A 266 -6.37 19.95 -29.38
N VAL A 267 -6.22 20.90 -28.46
CA VAL A 267 -7.35 21.70 -27.94
C VAL A 267 -7.24 23.13 -28.45
N TYR A 268 -8.31 23.62 -29.08
CA TYR A 268 -8.42 25.01 -29.51
C TYR A 268 -9.75 25.64 -29.09
N VAL A 269 -9.71 26.95 -28.95
CA VAL A 269 -10.84 27.80 -28.56
C VAL A 269 -10.81 29.06 -29.41
N THR A 270 -11.96 29.43 -29.94
CA THR A 270 -12.17 30.69 -30.65
C THR A 270 -13.18 31.53 -29.89
N VAL A 271 -12.86 32.81 -29.69
CA VAL A 271 -13.77 33.81 -29.11
C VAL A 271 -13.94 34.99 -30.05
N TYR A 272 -15.10 35.63 -29.98
CA TYR A 272 -15.47 36.72 -30.88
C TYR A 272 -15.69 38.04 -30.12
N GLY A 273 -15.21 39.13 -30.70
CA GLY A 273 -15.38 40.49 -30.22
C GLY A 273 -16.54 41.23 -30.89
N GLY A 274 -16.51 42.55 -30.77
CA GLY A 274 -17.38 43.45 -31.51
C GLY A 274 -16.97 43.56 -32.98
N GLU A 275 -17.79 44.27 -33.74
CA GLU A 275 -17.51 44.59 -35.15
C GLU A 275 -16.35 45.57 -35.26
N VAL A 276 -15.43 45.27 -36.17
CA VAL A 276 -14.22 46.06 -36.40
C VAL A 276 -14.56 47.29 -37.23
N GLN A 277 -14.33 48.46 -36.64
CA GLN A 277 -14.61 49.76 -37.26
C GLN A 277 -13.35 50.39 -37.87
N GLN A 278 -13.55 51.27 -38.84
CA GLN A 278 -12.49 52.08 -39.41
C GLN A 278 -11.98 53.12 -38.38
N ALA A 279 -10.67 53.32 -38.33
CA ALA A 279 -10.06 54.27 -37.41
C ALA A 279 -10.31 55.72 -37.80
N SER A 280 -10.87 56.49 -36.87
CA SER A 280 -11.16 57.93 -37.03
C SER A 280 -9.99 58.85 -36.64
N LYS A 281 -8.97 58.34 -35.95
CA LYS A 281 -7.76 59.11 -35.56
C LYS A 281 -6.46 58.33 -35.74
N GLN A 282 -6.26 57.27 -34.94
CA GLN A 282 -5.05 56.45 -34.97
C GLN A 282 -5.41 54.98 -35.19
N ALA A 283 -4.89 54.39 -36.26
CA ALA A 283 -5.10 52.98 -36.58
C ALA A 283 -4.33 52.06 -35.63
N ALA A 284 -4.90 50.90 -35.30
CA ALA A 284 -4.20 49.87 -34.56
C ALA A 284 -3.14 49.22 -35.46
N THR A 285 -1.91 49.10 -34.97
CA THR A 285 -0.85 48.40 -35.70
C THR A 285 -0.81 46.93 -35.33
N LYS A 286 -0.43 46.08 -36.29
CA LYS A 286 -0.21 44.64 -36.09
C LYS A 286 0.71 44.37 -34.90
N GLU A 287 1.76 45.18 -34.76
CA GLU A 287 2.74 45.09 -33.69
C GLU A 287 2.15 45.43 -32.31
N ASN A 288 1.30 46.45 -32.22
CA ASN A 288 0.66 46.81 -30.95
C ASN A 288 -0.31 45.70 -30.50
N ILE A 289 -1.13 45.17 -31.40
CA ILE A 289 -2.05 44.07 -31.11
C ILE A 289 -1.27 42.83 -30.66
N LYS A 290 -0.23 42.45 -31.40
CA LYS A 290 0.65 41.32 -31.05
C LYS A 290 1.23 41.47 -29.64
N ASN A 291 1.78 42.65 -29.32
CA ASN A 291 2.33 42.93 -28.00
C ASN A 291 1.28 42.82 -26.88
N LYS A 292 0.02 43.21 -27.12
CA LYS A 292 -1.06 43.02 -26.12
C LYS A 292 -1.47 41.56 -25.99
N LEU A 293 -1.46 40.77 -27.06
CA LEU A 293 -1.76 39.34 -27.01
C LEU A 293 -0.66 38.55 -26.27
N LEU A 294 0.61 38.95 -26.41
CA LEU A 294 1.75 38.33 -25.71
C LEU A 294 1.76 38.53 -24.18
N MET A 295 1.02 39.52 -23.67
CA MET A 295 1.01 39.85 -22.23
C MET A 295 0.20 38.84 -21.39
N MET A 296 0.77 37.65 -21.15
CA MET A 296 0.11 36.54 -20.43
C MET A 296 0.10 36.67 -18.90
N GLY A 297 0.80 37.65 -18.30
CA GLY A 297 0.67 37.99 -16.87
C GLY A 297 0.92 36.81 -15.91
N GLN A 298 0.12 36.71 -14.83
CA GLN A 298 0.15 35.61 -13.85
C GLN A 298 -0.71 34.40 -14.29
N THR A 299 -0.99 34.25 -15.58
CA THR A 299 -1.71 33.06 -16.06
C THR A 299 -0.77 31.86 -16.11
N GLY A 300 -1.31 30.64 -16.10
CA GLY A 300 -0.55 29.40 -16.30
C GLY A 300 -0.09 29.19 -17.75
N TYR A 301 0.01 30.24 -18.56
CA TYR A 301 0.23 30.18 -20.01
C TYR A 301 1.39 31.06 -20.47
N ILE A 302 2.07 30.63 -21.53
CA ILE A 302 3.04 31.43 -22.29
C ILE A 302 2.64 31.42 -23.77
N ALA A 303 2.90 32.51 -24.47
CA ALA A 303 2.60 32.60 -25.90
C ALA A 303 3.66 31.84 -26.71
N GLY A 304 3.21 30.93 -27.58
CA GLY A 304 4.00 30.26 -28.60
C GLY A 304 4.02 31.07 -29.89
N GLN A 305 3.54 30.48 -30.99
CA GLN A 305 3.38 31.17 -32.25
C GLN A 305 2.23 32.17 -32.18
N VAL A 306 2.44 33.39 -32.69
CA VAL A 306 1.42 34.44 -32.71
C VAL A 306 1.28 35.01 -34.12
N GLU A 307 0.13 34.76 -34.72
CA GLU A 307 -0.27 35.27 -36.02
C GLU A 307 -1.38 36.32 -35.85
N VAL A 308 -1.23 37.44 -36.56
CA VAL A 308 -2.14 38.58 -36.50
C VAL A 308 -2.47 39.03 -37.91
N VAL A 309 -3.76 39.00 -38.28
CA VAL A 309 -4.30 39.38 -39.58
C VAL A 309 -5.26 40.55 -39.39
N ILE A 310 -4.91 41.73 -39.90
CA ILE A 310 -5.69 42.96 -39.75
C ILE A 310 -5.69 43.80 -41.02
N ASP A 311 -6.74 44.59 -41.23
CA ASP A 311 -6.72 45.67 -42.23
C ASP A 311 -5.87 46.86 -41.75
N SER A 312 -5.35 47.66 -42.69
CA SER A 312 -4.39 48.74 -42.43
C SER A 312 -4.92 49.91 -41.59
N ASP A 313 -6.24 50.07 -41.46
CA ASP A 313 -6.92 51.24 -40.93
C ASP A 313 -8.04 50.89 -39.92
N ILE A 314 -7.85 49.85 -39.12
CA ILE A 314 -8.83 49.43 -38.09
C ILE A 314 -8.67 50.17 -36.76
N PHE A 315 -9.78 50.39 -36.06
CA PHE A 315 -9.81 50.78 -34.67
C PHE A 315 -10.19 49.59 -33.79
N MET A 316 -9.35 49.31 -32.80
CA MET A 316 -9.67 48.33 -31.77
C MET A 316 -9.21 48.82 -30.39
N PRO A 317 -10.13 48.96 -29.42
CA PRO A 317 -9.78 49.27 -28.04
C PRO A 317 -8.87 48.22 -27.42
N VAL A 318 -7.82 48.66 -26.71
CA VAL A 318 -6.94 47.77 -25.95
C VAL A 318 -7.70 46.97 -24.89
N SER A 319 -8.78 47.54 -24.33
CA SER A 319 -9.68 46.86 -23.40
C SER A 319 -10.37 45.66 -24.03
N GLU A 320 -10.71 45.72 -25.32
CA GLU A 320 -11.38 44.66 -26.06
C GLU A 320 -10.41 43.50 -26.34
N ILE A 321 -9.18 43.79 -26.78
CA ILE A 321 -8.13 42.78 -26.96
C ILE A 321 -7.85 42.04 -25.64
N LYS A 322 -7.75 42.78 -24.53
CA LYS A 322 -7.57 42.20 -23.19
C LYS A 322 -8.74 41.32 -22.78
N LYS A 323 -9.97 41.73 -23.10
CA LYS A 323 -11.19 40.95 -22.83
C LYS A 323 -11.17 39.64 -23.62
N LEU A 324 -10.97 39.70 -24.94
CA LEU A 324 -10.89 38.52 -25.81
C LEU A 324 -9.84 37.54 -25.32
N ARG A 325 -8.63 38.02 -25.02
CA ARG A 325 -7.55 37.19 -24.49
C ARG A 325 -7.94 36.49 -23.18
N ARG A 326 -8.53 37.23 -22.22
CA ARG A 326 -8.96 36.66 -20.94
C ARG A 326 -10.06 35.60 -21.12
N GLU A 327 -11.01 35.88 -22.00
CA GLU A 327 -12.12 34.97 -22.28
C GLU A 327 -11.66 33.69 -23.00
N ALA A 328 -10.78 33.84 -23.99
CA ALA A 328 -10.17 32.72 -24.70
C ALA A 328 -9.42 31.80 -23.74
N LEU A 329 -8.55 32.36 -22.89
CA LEU A 329 -7.78 31.58 -21.90
C LEU A 329 -8.68 30.86 -20.90
N LEU A 330 -9.74 31.51 -20.42
CA LEU A 330 -10.70 30.89 -19.49
C LEU A 330 -11.51 29.75 -20.15
N GLN A 331 -11.87 29.90 -21.42
CA GLN A 331 -12.52 28.83 -22.16
C GLN A 331 -11.55 27.68 -22.49
N LEU A 332 -10.27 28.00 -22.75
CA LEU A 332 -9.23 26.99 -22.96
C LEU A 332 -8.98 26.19 -21.68
N ASP A 333 -8.92 26.84 -20.51
CA ASP A 333 -8.85 26.17 -19.21
C ASP A 333 -9.98 25.14 -19.06
N LYS A 334 -11.22 25.54 -19.32
CA LYS A 334 -12.38 24.65 -19.24
C LYS A 334 -12.24 23.44 -20.16
N LYS A 335 -11.90 23.65 -21.45
CA LYS A 335 -11.74 22.55 -22.40
C LYS A 335 -10.58 21.63 -22.03
N LEU A 336 -9.44 22.16 -21.59
CA LEU A 336 -8.30 21.35 -21.14
C LEU A 336 -8.66 20.49 -19.93
N ILE A 337 -9.45 21.04 -18.99
CA ILE A 337 -9.95 20.30 -17.83
C ILE A 337 -10.95 19.22 -18.28
N GLU A 338 -11.92 19.54 -19.14
CA GLU A 338 -12.94 18.61 -19.64
C GLU A 338 -12.31 17.41 -20.36
N VAL A 339 -11.30 17.61 -21.20
CA VAL A 339 -10.58 16.54 -21.90
C VAL A 339 -9.90 15.56 -20.92
N HIS A 340 -9.51 16.05 -19.75
CA HIS A 340 -8.87 15.24 -18.71
C HIS A 340 -9.82 14.82 -17.58
N GLN A 341 -11.07 15.29 -17.62
CA GLN A 341 -12.08 14.94 -16.62
C GLN A 341 -12.51 13.49 -16.85
N ARG A 342 -12.16 12.64 -15.89
CA ARG A 342 -12.64 11.26 -15.87
C ARG A 342 -14.10 11.30 -15.43
N SER A 343 -15.03 11.02 -16.35
CA SER A 343 -16.41 10.71 -15.95
C SER A 343 -16.40 9.35 -15.28
N CYS A 344 -16.37 9.35 -13.94
CA CYS A 344 -16.90 8.21 -13.25
C CYS A 344 -18.41 8.29 -13.48
N LYS A 345 -18.97 7.38 -14.29
CA LYS A 345 -20.39 7.06 -14.17
C LYS A 345 -20.55 6.39 -12.81
N ILE A 346 -20.52 7.19 -11.76
CA ILE A 346 -21.26 6.87 -10.55
C ILE A 346 -22.69 6.87 -11.10
N THR A 347 -23.19 5.71 -11.53
CA THR A 347 -24.63 5.46 -11.58
C THR A 347 -25.09 6.00 -10.26
N ALA A 348 -25.82 7.13 -10.29
CA ALA A 348 -26.18 7.90 -9.12
C ALA A 348 -26.53 6.89 -8.04
N THR A 349 -25.58 6.65 -7.15
CA THR A 349 -25.84 5.89 -5.96
C THR A 349 -26.90 6.74 -5.33
N GLU A 350 -28.09 6.15 -5.18
CA GLU A 350 -29.05 6.53 -4.16
C GLU A 350 -28.29 7.31 -3.11
N GLU A 351 -28.65 8.59 -2.93
CA GLU A 351 -28.03 9.50 -1.96
C GLU A 351 -27.43 8.67 -0.86
N ILE A 352 -26.11 8.77 -0.61
CA ILE A 352 -25.45 8.06 0.50
C ILE A 352 -26.19 8.52 1.75
N ASN A 353 -27.26 7.80 2.02
CA ASN A 353 -28.14 7.97 3.12
C ASN A 353 -27.37 7.21 4.16
N ASP A 354 -26.55 7.94 4.92
CA ASP A 354 -26.21 7.52 6.28
C ASP A 354 -27.49 7.23 7.10
N SER A 355 -28.68 7.55 6.55
CA SER A 355 -29.97 6.94 6.88
C SER A 355 -30.19 5.56 6.25
N TYR A 356 -29.20 4.65 6.23
CA TYR A 356 -29.54 3.24 6.34
C TYR A 356 -30.18 3.09 7.71
N LYS A 357 -31.51 3.23 7.74
CA LYS A 357 -32.33 2.95 8.90
C LYS A 357 -31.75 1.67 9.49
N GLN A 358 -31.31 1.74 10.75
CA GLN A 358 -31.27 0.55 11.57
C GLN A 358 -32.56 -0.17 11.25
N ASP A 359 -32.47 -1.36 10.66
CA ASP A 359 -33.62 -2.22 10.54
C ASP A 359 -34.12 -2.35 11.98
N GLY A 360 -35.14 -1.57 12.31
CA GLY A 360 -35.84 -1.54 13.59
C GLY A 360 -36.67 -2.79 13.69
N VAL A 361 -36.03 -3.93 13.45
CA VAL A 361 -36.59 -5.25 13.61
C VAL A 361 -36.52 -5.50 15.09
N GLN A 362 -37.69 -5.47 15.73
CA GLN A 362 -37.89 -6.08 17.04
C GLN A 362 -37.13 -7.40 17.08
N HIS A 363 -36.08 -7.44 17.90
CA HIS A 363 -35.23 -8.61 18.08
C HIS A 363 -36.09 -9.73 18.65
N LYS A 364 -36.58 -10.63 17.80
CA LYS A 364 -36.81 -12.00 18.26
C LYS A 364 -35.42 -12.56 18.53
N GLU A 365 -35.12 -12.78 19.81
CA GLU A 365 -33.92 -13.45 20.31
C GLU A 365 -33.58 -14.64 19.40
N LYS A 366 -32.60 -14.45 18.52
CA LYS A 366 -31.89 -15.59 17.95
C LYS A 366 -30.77 -15.85 18.94
N GLU A 367 -30.81 -17.04 19.53
CA GLU A 367 -29.79 -17.51 20.46
C GLU A 367 -28.40 -17.41 19.80
N CYS A 368 -27.52 -16.59 20.38
CA CYS A 368 -26.14 -16.47 19.91
C CYS A 368 -25.39 -17.77 20.22
N PHE A 369 -24.75 -18.35 19.22
CA PHE A 369 -24.01 -19.61 19.36
C PHE A 369 -22.50 -19.42 19.34
N LYS A 370 -21.76 -20.44 19.76
CA LYS A 370 -20.31 -20.48 19.71
C LYS A 370 -19.83 -21.12 18.42
N SER A 371 -18.89 -20.46 17.76
CA SER A 371 -18.13 -21.00 16.65
C SER A 371 -16.68 -21.19 17.06
N VAL A 372 -16.04 -22.26 16.60
CA VAL A 372 -14.68 -22.62 17.03
C VAL A 372 -13.76 -22.80 15.83
N TYR A 373 -12.66 -22.07 15.78
CA TYR A 373 -11.61 -22.23 14.78
C TYR A 373 -10.45 -23.03 15.36
N LEU A 374 -10.05 -24.10 14.67
CA LEU A 374 -9.00 -25.01 15.10
C LEU A 374 -7.82 -24.96 14.13
N TYR A 375 -6.68 -24.41 14.60
CA TYR A 375 -5.40 -24.51 13.88
C TYR A 375 -4.76 -25.90 14.01
N ASN A 376 -5.16 -26.67 15.04
CA ASN A 376 -4.85 -28.07 15.26
C ASN A 376 -6.09 -28.80 15.79
N VAL A 377 -6.22 -30.09 15.51
CA VAL A 377 -7.46 -30.87 15.74
C VAL A 377 -7.36 -31.89 16.89
N GLN A 378 -6.27 -31.86 17.66
CA GLN A 378 -6.02 -32.79 18.77
C GLN A 378 -7.17 -32.86 19.79
N HIS A 379 -7.82 -31.71 20.06
CA HIS A 379 -8.89 -31.59 21.04
C HIS A 379 -10.28 -31.33 20.42
N LEU A 380 -10.47 -31.76 19.16
CA LEU A 380 -11.74 -31.60 18.44
C LEU A 380 -12.92 -32.23 19.20
N ASP A 381 -12.74 -33.42 19.79
CA ASP A 381 -13.82 -34.11 20.51
C ASP A 381 -14.37 -33.27 21.68
N THR A 382 -13.48 -32.59 22.40
CA THR A 382 -13.85 -31.66 23.49
C THR A 382 -14.69 -30.49 22.98
N VAL A 383 -14.34 -29.93 21.82
CA VAL A 383 -15.10 -28.86 21.17
C VAL A 383 -16.48 -29.35 20.75
N LEU A 384 -16.57 -30.52 20.10
CA LEU A 384 -17.83 -31.09 19.63
C LEU A 384 -18.79 -31.46 20.77
N MET A 385 -18.26 -31.82 21.95
CA MET A 385 -19.04 -32.12 23.14
C MET A 385 -19.45 -30.88 23.95
N THR A 386 -18.96 -29.69 23.58
CA THR A 386 -19.23 -28.46 24.34
C THR A 386 -20.59 -27.89 23.96
N GLU A 387 -21.39 -27.55 24.97
CA GLU A 387 -22.71 -26.98 24.79
C GLU A 387 -22.65 -25.62 24.05
N ASN A 388 -23.68 -25.38 23.23
CA ASN A 388 -23.84 -24.17 22.41
C ASN A 388 -22.73 -23.97 21.34
N VAL A 389 -21.83 -24.93 21.13
CA VAL A 389 -21.01 -24.95 19.90
C VAL A 389 -21.85 -25.46 18.76
N LYS A 390 -22.04 -24.64 17.72
CA LYS A 390 -22.82 -24.99 16.52
C LYS A 390 -22.01 -24.91 15.22
N ARG A 391 -20.77 -24.42 15.28
CA ARG A 391 -19.90 -24.32 14.11
C ARG A 391 -18.45 -24.63 14.45
N VAL A 392 -17.78 -25.36 13.55
CA VAL A 392 -16.34 -25.61 13.61
C VAL A 392 -15.69 -25.22 12.28
N TYR A 393 -14.58 -24.49 12.37
CA TYR A 393 -13.66 -24.24 11.27
C TYR A 393 -12.41 -25.09 11.47
N ILE A 394 -12.02 -25.84 10.44
CA ILE A 394 -10.75 -26.58 10.42
C ILE A 394 -9.78 -25.85 9.48
N ASP A 395 -8.58 -25.53 9.97
CA ASP A 395 -7.56 -24.81 9.19
C ASP A 395 -7.06 -25.66 8.00
N PHE A 396 -7.01 -25.04 6.82
CA PHE A 396 -6.53 -25.69 5.58
C PHE A 396 -5.13 -26.28 5.70
N ASP A 397 -4.24 -25.70 6.51
CA ASP A 397 -2.84 -26.10 6.55
C ASP A 397 -2.67 -27.53 7.11
N ILE A 398 -3.63 -28.02 7.89
CA ILE A 398 -3.63 -29.40 8.39
C ILE A 398 -3.62 -30.39 7.23
N PHE A 399 -4.39 -30.16 6.16
CA PHE A 399 -4.41 -31.00 4.96
C PHE A 399 -3.02 -31.20 4.35
N TYR A 400 -2.20 -30.14 4.33
CA TYR A 400 -0.85 -30.19 3.73
C TYR A 400 0.23 -30.67 4.70
N ARG A 401 -0.05 -30.68 6.01
CA ARG A 401 0.85 -31.21 7.03
C ARG A 401 0.62 -32.70 7.26
N ASP A 402 -0.64 -33.10 7.33
CA ASP A 402 -1.10 -34.46 7.61
C ASP A 402 -2.53 -34.64 7.07
N GLU A 403 -2.63 -35.18 5.85
CA GLU A 403 -3.92 -35.42 5.17
C GLU A 403 -4.80 -36.42 5.94
N ASP A 404 -4.21 -37.42 6.60
CA ASP A 404 -4.95 -38.42 7.37
C ASP A 404 -5.57 -37.81 8.62
N GLU A 405 -4.82 -36.96 9.33
CA GLU A 405 -5.34 -36.19 10.47
C GLU A 405 -6.49 -35.27 10.03
N PHE A 406 -6.31 -34.57 8.91
CA PHE A 406 -7.34 -33.70 8.33
C PHE A 406 -8.63 -34.47 8.00
N SER A 407 -8.50 -35.60 7.31
CA SER A 407 -9.63 -36.45 6.91
C SER A 407 -10.40 -36.99 8.12
N LYS A 408 -9.70 -37.49 9.14
CA LYS A 408 -10.31 -37.96 10.39
C LYS A 408 -11.05 -36.85 11.11
N ALA A 409 -10.48 -35.65 11.16
CA ALA A 409 -11.10 -34.50 11.81
C ALA A 409 -12.37 -34.04 11.09
N LEU A 410 -12.34 -33.93 9.75
CA LEU A 410 -13.55 -33.63 8.96
C LEU A 410 -14.61 -34.72 9.13
N GLY A 411 -14.22 -35.99 9.14
CA GLY A 411 -15.15 -37.11 9.34
C GLY A 411 -15.86 -37.05 10.69
N LYS A 412 -15.13 -36.76 11.77
CA LYS A 412 -15.69 -36.56 13.11
C LYS A 412 -16.63 -35.36 13.18
N ALA A 413 -16.20 -34.21 12.69
CA ALA A 413 -17.01 -32.99 12.72
C ALA A 413 -18.29 -33.14 11.86
N ALA A 414 -18.20 -33.80 10.71
CA ALA A 414 -19.34 -34.07 9.84
C ALA A 414 -20.34 -35.09 10.41
N ALA A 415 -19.91 -35.96 11.32
CA ALA A 415 -20.77 -36.93 11.99
C ALA A 415 -21.59 -36.30 13.14
N ALA A 416 -21.18 -35.13 13.64
CA ALA A 416 -21.93 -34.39 14.65
C ALA A 416 -23.11 -33.66 13.97
N SER A 417 -24.34 -34.14 14.19
CA SER A 417 -25.56 -33.66 13.49
C SER A 417 -25.85 -32.16 13.65
N ASP A 418 -25.36 -31.56 14.74
CA ASP A 418 -25.67 -30.19 15.14
C ASP A 418 -24.55 -29.19 14.82
N ILE A 419 -23.51 -29.62 14.10
CA ILE A 419 -22.33 -28.81 13.80
C ILE A 419 -22.29 -28.44 12.32
N GLU A 420 -22.23 -27.14 12.05
CA GLU A 420 -21.83 -26.63 10.73
C GLU A 420 -20.31 -26.72 10.57
N LEU A 421 -19.85 -27.47 9.57
CA LEU A 421 -18.42 -27.64 9.29
C LEU A 421 -17.98 -26.74 8.13
N TYR A 422 -16.95 -25.94 8.39
CA TYR A 422 -16.30 -25.06 7.41
C TYR A 422 -14.78 -25.29 7.40
N ILE A 423 -14.13 -24.88 6.32
CA ILE A 423 -12.67 -24.91 6.21
C ILE A 423 -12.13 -23.48 6.16
N GLY A 424 -11.14 -23.18 7.01
CA GLY A 424 -10.44 -21.91 7.04
C GLY A 424 -9.38 -21.83 5.96
N LEU A 425 -9.44 -20.83 5.08
CA LEU A 425 -8.55 -20.69 3.93
C LEU A 425 -7.25 -19.92 4.25
N PRO A 426 -6.20 -19.99 3.40
CA PRO A 426 -4.94 -19.28 3.64
C PRO A 426 -5.08 -17.77 3.77
N TYR A 427 -4.08 -17.10 4.34
CA TYR A 427 -4.08 -15.63 4.38
C TYR A 427 -3.58 -15.00 3.07
N ILE A 428 -2.81 -15.75 2.26
CA ILE A 428 -2.30 -15.25 0.98
C ILE A 428 -2.40 -16.34 -0.10
N LEU A 429 -3.23 -16.07 -1.10
CA LEU A 429 -3.29 -16.81 -2.35
C LEU A 429 -2.52 -16.07 -3.45
N THR A 430 -1.80 -16.81 -4.30
CA THR A 430 -1.03 -16.28 -5.43
C THR A 430 -1.19 -17.19 -6.63
N GLN A 431 -0.85 -16.70 -7.82
CA GLN A 431 -0.88 -17.51 -9.03
C GLN A 431 0.01 -18.76 -8.93
N ASP A 432 1.09 -18.75 -8.15
CA ASP A 432 1.99 -19.91 -8.03
C ASP A 432 1.44 -21.05 -7.17
N ASN A 433 0.46 -20.78 -6.30
CA ASN A 433 -0.07 -21.75 -5.34
C ASN A 433 -1.59 -21.94 -5.42
N HIS A 434 -2.23 -21.39 -6.46
CA HIS A 434 -3.66 -21.58 -6.65
C HIS A 434 -4.05 -23.04 -6.90
N GLU A 435 -3.21 -23.81 -7.61
CA GLU A 435 -3.46 -25.24 -7.87
C GLU A 435 -3.43 -26.08 -6.58
N LEU A 436 -2.61 -25.71 -5.60
CA LEU A 436 -2.65 -26.35 -4.28
C LEU A 436 -4.02 -26.15 -3.64
N LEU A 437 -4.53 -24.93 -3.64
CA LEU A 437 -5.86 -24.66 -3.09
C LEU A 437 -6.96 -25.38 -3.88
N CYS A 438 -6.84 -25.48 -5.20
CA CYS A 438 -7.73 -26.30 -6.03
C CYS A 438 -7.72 -27.77 -5.60
N SER A 439 -6.55 -28.37 -5.29
CA SER A 439 -6.49 -29.77 -4.87
C SER A 439 -7.20 -30.02 -3.53
N LEU A 440 -7.13 -29.05 -2.59
CA LEU A 440 -7.93 -29.12 -1.37
C LEU A 440 -9.43 -29.10 -1.68
N PHE A 441 -9.87 -28.21 -2.57
CA PHE A 441 -11.27 -28.17 -2.98
C PHE A 441 -11.72 -29.46 -3.66
N ASP A 442 -10.92 -30.01 -4.57
CA ASP A 442 -11.21 -31.29 -5.25
C ASP A 442 -11.30 -32.44 -4.24
N TYR A 443 -10.43 -32.46 -3.24
CA TYR A 443 -10.47 -33.45 -2.15
C TYR A 443 -11.78 -33.36 -1.35
N VAL A 444 -12.15 -32.13 -0.94
CA VAL A 444 -13.39 -31.89 -0.18
C VAL A 444 -14.63 -32.22 -1.01
N ASP A 445 -14.66 -31.81 -2.28
CA ASP A 445 -15.71 -32.13 -3.25
C ASP A 445 -15.88 -33.64 -3.42
N THR A 446 -14.78 -34.41 -3.35
CA THR A 446 -14.80 -35.87 -3.58
C THR A 446 -15.19 -36.66 -2.34
N HIS A 447 -14.68 -36.27 -1.17
CA HIS A 447 -14.78 -37.08 0.05
C HIS A 447 -15.80 -36.57 1.08
N PHE A 448 -16.14 -35.28 1.02
CA PHE A 448 -16.95 -34.60 2.02
C PHE A 448 -18.06 -33.73 1.41
N GLU A 449 -18.52 -34.08 0.20
CA GLU A 449 -19.63 -33.40 -0.47
C GLU A 449 -20.89 -33.35 0.43
N GLY A 450 -21.49 -32.15 0.54
CA GLY A 450 -22.68 -31.91 1.35
C GLY A 450 -22.46 -31.88 2.88
N LYS A 451 -21.31 -32.39 3.34
CA LYS A 451 -20.88 -32.40 4.75
C LYS A 451 -20.17 -31.11 5.12
N VAL A 452 -19.23 -30.65 4.30
CA VAL A 452 -18.63 -29.31 4.44
C VAL A 452 -19.59 -28.29 3.85
N LYS A 453 -20.07 -27.35 4.68
CA LYS A 453 -21.04 -26.33 4.27
C LYS A 453 -20.41 -25.21 3.45
N GLY A 454 -19.13 -24.92 3.69
CA GLY A 454 -18.47 -23.83 3.02
C GLY A 454 -17.09 -23.51 3.54
N TYR A 455 -16.67 -22.27 3.29
CA TYR A 455 -15.31 -21.80 3.56
C TYR A 455 -15.30 -20.48 4.30
N LEU A 456 -14.35 -20.34 5.22
CA LEU A 456 -13.96 -19.04 5.77
C LEU A 456 -12.90 -18.42 4.84
N VAL A 457 -13.33 -17.42 4.08
CA VAL A 457 -12.53 -16.70 3.08
C VAL A 457 -11.81 -15.52 3.72
N ARG A 458 -10.50 -15.42 3.48
CA ARG A 458 -9.63 -14.39 4.07
C ARG A 458 -9.18 -13.31 3.09
N ASN A 459 -9.32 -13.55 1.80
CA ASN A 459 -8.96 -12.62 0.73
C ASN A 459 -9.90 -12.75 -0.49
N LEU A 460 -9.90 -11.74 -1.37
CA LEU A 460 -10.79 -11.71 -2.53
C LEU A 460 -10.36 -12.67 -3.64
N GLU A 461 -9.09 -13.05 -3.69
CA GLU A 461 -8.55 -14.03 -4.63
C GLU A 461 -9.19 -15.41 -4.40
N GLU A 462 -9.39 -15.81 -3.15
CA GLU A 462 -10.11 -17.03 -2.78
C GLU A 462 -11.56 -17.02 -3.21
N ALA A 463 -12.28 -15.91 -2.97
CA ALA A 463 -13.64 -15.74 -3.45
C ALA A 463 -13.69 -15.86 -4.98
N GLY A 464 -12.79 -15.18 -5.69
CA GLY A 464 -12.69 -15.27 -7.15
C GLY A 464 -12.44 -16.70 -7.64
N LEU A 465 -11.61 -17.47 -6.95
CA LEU A 465 -11.33 -18.86 -7.28
C LEU A 465 -12.57 -19.75 -7.07
N LEU A 466 -13.26 -19.60 -5.94
CA LEU A 466 -14.51 -20.32 -5.64
C LEU A 466 -15.61 -20.00 -6.67
N ALA A 467 -15.77 -18.72 -7.03
CA ALA A 467 -16.72 -18.29 -8.05
C ALA A 467 -16.42 -18.93 -9.43
N LYS A 468 -15.14 -18.96 -9.83
CA LYS A 468 -14.71 -19.61 -11.08
C LYS A 468 -15.03 -21.11 -11.06
N ARG A 469 -14.79 -21.79 -9.93
CA ARG A 469 -15.10 -23.22 -9.77
C ARG A 469 -16.61 -23.48 -9.82
N LYS A 470 -17.43 -22.65 -9.18
CA LYS A 470 -18.90 -22.78 -9.24
C LYS A 470 -19.41 -22.77 -10.68
N LYS A 471 -18.89 -21.90 -11.55
CA LYS A 471 -19.28 -21.85 -12.98
C LYS A 471 -18.94 -23.13 -13.76
N LEU A 472 -17.86 -23.82 -13.40
CA LEU A 472 -17.52 -25.14 -13.95
C LEU A 472 -18.41 -26.24 -13.36
N SER A 473 -18.74 -26.11 -12.08
CA SER A 473 -19.54 -27.02 -11.26
C SER A 473 -21.03 -27.03 -11.62
N LEU A 474 -21.60 -25.89 -12.02
CA LEU A 474 -23.00 -25.74 -12.46
C LEU A 474 -23.31 -26.55 -13.74
N LYS A 475 -22.31 -26.88 -14.56
CA LYS A 475 -22.47 -27.85 -15.66
C LYS A 475 -22.65 -29.29 -15.18
N ASN A 476 -22.25 -29.57 -13.93
CA ASN A 476 -22.17 -30.90 -13.32
C ASN A 476 -23.06 -31.05 -12.06
N ASN A 477 -24.00 -30.14 -11.81
CA ASN A 477 -24.99 -30.22 -10.71
C ASN A 477 -24.39 -30.30 -9.27
N ARG A 478 -23.24 -29.68 -9.03
CA ARG A 478 -22.52 -29.74 -7.73
C ARG A 478 -22.76 -28.48 -6.85
N ASN A 479 -22.66 -28.67 -5.53
CA ASN A 479 -23.09 -27.78 -4.43
C ASN A 479 -22.69 -26.29 -4.51
N CYS A 480 -23.55 -25.43 -3.95
CA CYS A 480 -23.24 -24.03 -3.64
C CYS A 480 -22.66 -23.92 -2.23
N TYR A 481 -21.39 -23.52 -2.11
CA TYR A 481 -20.73 -23.32 -0.83
C TYR A 481 -21.17 -22.01 -0.16
N ASP A 482 -21.38 -22.06 1.15
CA ASP A 482 -21.56 -20.87 1.97
C ASP A 482 -20.20 -20.17 2.18
N ILE A 483 -20.19 -18.84 2.10
CA ILE A 483 -19.01 -18.03 2.38
C ILE A 483 -19.18 -17.34 3.72
N ILE A 484 -18.19 -17.53 4.59
CA ILE A 484 -17.99 -16.71 5.77
C ILE A 484 -16.76 -15.83 5.50
N THR A 485 -16.87 -14.52 5.66
CA THR A 485 -15.75 -13.60 5.42
C THR A 485 -14.96 -13.41 6.71
N ASP A 486 -13.63 -13.52 6.66
CA ASP A 486 -12.78 -13.36 7.84
C ASP A 486 -12.51 -11.88 8.19
N ALA A 487 -12.02 -11.64 9.42
CA ALA A 487 -11.78 -10.28 9.94
C ALA A 487 -10.76 -9.48 9.09
N GLY A 488 -9.89 -10.17 8.35
CA GLY A 488 -8.90 -9.59 7.44
C GLY A 488 -9.48 -8.97 6.17
N LEU A 489 -10.78 -9.09 5.90
CA LEU A 489 -11.48 -8.39 4.82
C LEU A 489 -11.99 -6.99 5.23
N TYR A 490 -11.76 -6.59 6.49
CA TYR A 490 -11.87 -5.21 6.96
C TYR A 490 -13.23 -4.52 6.73
N ILE A 491 -14.30 -5.19 7.15
CA ILE A 491 -15.65 -4.61 7.20
C ILE A 491 -15.71 -3.56 8.33
N PHE A 492 -15.23 -2.34 8.03
CA PHE A 492 -15.15 -1.26 9.02
C PHE A 492 -16.49 -0.56 9.29
N ASN A 493 -17.44 -0.66 8.36
CA ASN A 493 -18.74 -0.03 8.43
C ASN A 493 -19.78 -0.82 7.60
N THR A 494 -21.05 -0.41 7.69
CA THR A 494 -22.15 -1.02 6.95
C THR A 494 -22.00 -0.90 5.43
N TYR A 495 -21.39 0.19 4.95
CA TYR A 495 -21.09 0.37 3.54
C TYR A 495 -20.12 -0.71 3.03
N ALA A 496 -18.97 -0.89 3.71
CA ALA A 496 -17.97 -1.91 3.35
C ALA A 496 -18.56 -3.34 3.41
N LYS A 497 -19.46 -3.60 4.37
CA LYS A 497 -20.20 -4.86 4.46
C LYS A 497 -21.05 -5.09 3.20
N ASN A 498 -21.84 -4.10 2.81
CA ASN A 498 -22.76 -4.21 1.69
C ASN A 498 -22.00 -4.32 0.37
N GLU A 499 -20.95 -3.53 0.17
CA GLU A 499 -20.09 -3.63 -1.01
C GLU A 499 -19.45 -5.03 -1.12
N LEU A 500 -18.95 -5.59 -0.02
CA LEU A 500 -18.39 -6.94 -0.04
C LEU A 500 -19.45 -7.99 -0.35
N LYS A 501 -20.66 -7.84 0.21
CA LYS A 501 -21.80 -8.69 -0.10
C LYS A 501 -22.12 -8.64 -1.59
N ASP A 502 -22.26 -7.45 -2.16
CA ASP A 502 -22.57 -7.24 -3.57
C ASP A 502 -21.49 -7.83 -4.48
N ILE A 503 -20.21 -7.67 -4.12
CA ILE A 503 -19.09 -8.31 -4.85
C ILE A 503 -19.24 -9.83 -4.88
N LEU A 504 -19.56 -10.45 -3.74
CA LEU A 504 -19.71 -11.90 -3.64
C LEU A 504 -20.96 -12.39 -4.36
N GLU A 505 -22.11 -11.73 -4.18
CA GLU A 505 -23.37 -12.11 -4.81
C GLU A 505 -23.32 -11.96 -6.34
N ASN A 506 -22.70 -10.89 -6.85
CA ASN A 506 -22.45 -10.71 -8.29
C ASN A 506 -21.48 -11.77 -8.86
N ALA A 507 -20.69 -12.41 -8.01
CA ALA A 507 -19.85 -13.55 -8.36
C ALA A 507 -20.56 -14.91 -8.17
N ASP A 508 -21.88 -14.90 -7.96
CA ASP A 508 -22.71 -16.06 -7.64
C ASP A 508 -22.29 -16.77 -6.33
N LEU A 509 -21.73 -16.06 -5.36
CA LEU A 509 -21.38 -16.62 -4.05
C LEU A 509 -22.35 -16.15 -2.97
N ASN A 510 -22.68 -17.04 -2.04
CA ASN A 510 -23.57 -16.74 -0.92
C ASN A 510 -22.73 -16.26 0.29
N MET A 511 -22.73 -14.96 0.59
CA MET A 511 -22.16 -14.45 1.82
C MET A 511 -23.12 -14.73 2.99
N LYS A 512 -22.89 -15.85 3.69
CA LYS A 512 -23.75 -16.30 4.79
C LYS A 512 -23.51 -15.49 6.06
N GLU A 513 -22.26 -15.29 6.43
CA GLU A 513 -21.87 -14.53 7.61
C GLU A 513 -20.59 -13.71 7.37
N TYR A 514 -20.37 -12.72 8.22
CA TYR A 514 -19.22 -11.84 8.14
C TYR A 514 -18.56 -11.59 9.50
N THR A 515 -17.24 -11.69 9.54
CA THR A 515 -16.47 -11.51 10.77
C THR A 515 -16.12 -10.04 10.98
N LEU A 516 -16.41 -9.52 12.17
CA LEU A 516 -16.12 -8.14 12.53
C LEU A 516 -14.59 -7.94 12.73
N PRO A 517 -13.99 -6.86 12.21
CA PRO A 517 -12.55 -6.61 12.34
C PRO A 517 -12.10 -6.31 13.78
N TYR A 518 -10.88 -6.74 14.13
CA TYR A 518 -10.26 -6.47 15.43
C TYR A 518 -10.05 -4.99 15.77
N GLU A 519 -10.11 -4.10 14.78
CA GLU A 519 -9.80 -2.67 14.96
C GLU A 519 -11.02 -1.83 15.35
N LEU A 520 -12.23 -2.41 15.32
CA LEU A 520 -13.44 -1.72 15.75
C LEU A 520 -13.49 -1.69 17.28
N ASN A 521 -13.76 -0.51 17.83
CA ASN A 521 -14.09 -0.37 19.25
C ASN A 521 -15.56 -0.76 19.52
N ALA A 522 -15.94 -0.88 20.80
CA ALA A 522 -17.30 -1.26 21.18
C ALA A 522 -18.42 -0.40 20.55
N SER A 523 -18.21 0.91 20.40
CA SER A 523 -19.18 1.81 19.76
C SER A 523 -19.26 1.60 18.24
N GLU A 524 -18.11 1.47 17.59
CA GLU A 524 -18.03 1.14 16.15
C GLU A 524 -18.60 -0.26 15.86
N LEU A 525 -18.42 -1.24 16.76
CA LEU A 525 -19.02 -2.56 16.62
C LEU A 525 -20.55 -2.50 16.64
N LYS A 526 -21.13 -1.72 17.56
CA LYS A 526 -22.59 -1.54 17.66
C LYS A 526 -23.23 -0.98 16.38
N SER A 527 -22.50 -0.21 15.58
CA SER A 527 -23.03 0.32 14.31
C SER A 527 -22.94 -0.65 13.13
N VAL A 528 -22.16 -1.72 13.24
CA VAL A 528 -21.86 -2.66 12.15
C VAL A 528 -22.36 -4.08 12.41
N CYS A 529 -22.44 -4.48 13.69
CA CYS A 529 -22.97 -5.78 14.10
C CYS A 529 -24.45 -5.92 13.73
N GLY A 530 -24.90 -7.16 13.54
CA GLY A 530 -26.28 -7.47 13.24
C GLY A 530 -26.47 -8.92 12.82
N LYS A 531 -27.58 -9.20 12.16
CA LYS A 531 -27.86 -10.54 11.64
C LYS A 531 -26.74 -10.96 10.67
N GLY A 532 -26.16 -12.13 10.92
CA GLY A 532 -25.05 -12.69 10.15
C GLY A 532 -23.67 -12.16 10.53
N SER A 533 -23.53 -11.32 11.57
CA SER A 533 -22.21 -10.91 12.05
C SER A 533 -21.63 -11.92 13.04
N GLU A 534 -20.32 -12.15 12.96
CA GLU A 534 -19.55 -12.99 13.86
C GLU A 534 -18.44 -12.15 14.51
N LEU A 535 -18.24 -12.30 15.83
CA LEU A 535 -17.20 -11.58 16.57
C LEU A 535 -16.19 -12.56 17.13
N ILE A 536 -14.90 -12.34 16.87
CA ILE A 536 -13.83 -13.14 17.46
C ILE A 536 -13.61 -12.66 18.90
N VAL A 537 -13.97 -13.50 19.86
CA VAL A 537 -13.87 -13.19 21.30
C VAL A 537 -12.67 -13.83 21.96
N TYR A 538 -12.10 -14.88 21.38
CA TYR A 538 -10.90 -15.50 21.91
C TYR A 538 -9.93 -15.88 20.79
N GLY A 539 -8.64 -15.68 21.03
CA GLY A 539 -7.58 -16.21 20.18
C GLY A 539 -6.31 -15.38 20.21
N ARG A 540 -5.45 -15.57 19.20
CA ARG A 540 -4.23 -14.78 18.98
C ARG A 540 -4.35 -14.01 17.68
N ALA A 541 -4.61 -12.70 17.77
CA ALA A 541 -4.80 -11.85 16.61
C ALA A 541 -3.59 -11.87 15.66
N SER A 542 -3.86 -11.95 14.36
CA SER A 542 -2.86 -11.88 13.30
C SER A 542 -2.39 -10.42 13.13
N LEU A 543 -1.24 -10.09 13.71
CA LEU A 543 -0.68 -8.73 13.74
C LEU A 543 0.00 -8.32 12.44
N MET A 544 0.65 -9.25 11.74
CA MET A 544 1.23 -9.01 10.42
C MET A 544 1.18 -10.28 9.59
N VAL A 545 0.63 -10.21 8.39
CA VAL A 545 0.74 -11.29 7.41
C VAL A 545 1.78 -10.87 6.37
N SER A 546 2.76 -11.73 6.03
CA SER A 546 3.84 -11.37 5.11
C SER A 546 4.27 -12.52 4.20
N LYS A 547 4.57 -12.21 2.92
CA LYS A 547 5.31 -13.13 2.03
C LYS A 547 6.79 -13.26 2.43
N GLN A 548 7.34 -12.34 3.23
CA GLN A 548 8.69 -12.46 3.78
C GLN A 548 8.72 -13.48 4.92
N CYS A 549 9.86 -14.14 5.10
CA CYS A 549 10.06 -15.09 6.18
C CYS A 549 11.33 -14.73 6.93
N VAL A 550 11.20 -14.43 8.22
CA VAL A 550 12.34 -14.01 9.05
C VAL A 550 13.42 -15.10 9.09
N ARG A 551 13.04 -16.37 9.18
CA ARG A 551 13.99 -17.50 9.11
C ARG A 551 14.75 -17.51 7.78
N LYS A 552 14.07 -17.32 6.64
CA LYS A 552 14.72 -17.22 5.32
C LYS A 552 15.65 -16.02 5.22
N THR A 553 15.27 -14.88 5.80
CA THR A 553 16.10 -13.67 5.87
C THR A 553 17.46 -13.93 6.52
N TYR A 554 17.53 -14.84 7.50
CA TYR A 554 18.76 -15.26 8.17
C TYR A 554 19.26 -16.64 7.71
N GLY A 555 18.90 -17.10 6.51
CA GLY A 555 19.46 -18.30 5.89
C GLY A 555 18.99 -19.64 6.47
N LYS A 556 17.86 -19.68 7.18
CA LYS A 556 17.33 -20.87 7.88
C LYS A 556 16.05 -21.45 7.25
N CYS A 557 15.88 -21.37 5.93
CA CYS A 557 14.69 -21.92 5.28
C CYS A 557 14.82 -23.43 5.08
N ASP A 558 14.04 -24.22 5.82
CA ASP A 558 13.96 -25.69 5.73
C ASP A 558 12.61 -26.18 5.14
N LYS A 559 11.79 -25.25 4.64
CA LYS A 559 10.45 -25.51 4.06
C LYS A 559 9.46 -26.21 5.02
N LYS A 560 9.69 -26.13 6.33
CA LYS A 560 8.80 -26.70 7.35
C LYS A 560 8.13 -25.60 8.17
N ASN A 561 6.87 -25.82 8.54
CA ASN A 561 6.15 -24.93 9.44
C ASN A 561 6.87 -24.91 10.79
N LYS A 562 7.22 -23.72 11.26
CA LYS A 562 7.87 -23.49 12.55
C LYS A 562 7.42 -22.16 13.13
N GLU A 563 7.55 -22.07 14.44
CA GLU A 563 7.42 -20.83 15.18
C GLU A 563 8.80 -20.21 15.42
N THR A 564 8.88 -18.90 15.27
CA THR A 564 10.07 -18.09 15.55
C THR A 564 9.64 -16.97 16.48
N LEU A 565 10.41 -16.69 17.53
CA LEU A 565 10.10 -15.62 18.46
C LEU A 565 10.85 -14.35 18.06
N LEU A 566 10.12 -13.24 17.88
CA LEU A 566 10.67 -11.90 17.70
C LEU A 566 10.59 -11.16 19.02
N LYS A 567 11.74 -10.80 19.60
CA LYS A 567 11.80 -10.02 20.83
C LYS A 567 12.31 -8.61 20.54
N GLN A 568 11.46 -7.61 20.77
CA GLN A 568 11.83 -6.21 20.64
C GLN A 568 12.55 -5.70 21.89
N ASN A 569 11.98 -5.97 23.07
CA ASN A 569 12.50 -5.61 24.38
C ASN A 569 11.92 -6.56 25.45
N ALA A 570 12.05 -6.24 26.74
CA ALA A 570 11.56 -7.11 27.82
C ALA A 570 10.03 -7.32 27.77
N ASP A 571 9.27 -6.31 27.34
CA ASP A 571 7.81 -6.29 27.43
C ASP A 571 7.10 -6.62 26.11
N ARG A 572 7.86 -6.81 25.02
CA ARG A 572 7.29 -7.02 23.68
C ARG A 572 7.98 -8.14 22.94
N GLU A 573 7.22 -9.22 22.80
CA GLU A 573 7.58 -10.38 22.01
C GLU A 573 6.41 -10.81 21.11
N TYR A 574 6.75 -11.42 19.98
CA TYR A 574 5.78 -11.84 18.98
C TYR A 574 6.13 -13.21 18.44
N ILE A 575 5.14 -14.08 18.32
CA ILE A 575 5.28 -15.38 17.69
C ILE A 575 5.11 -15.21 16.19
N VAL A 576 6.07 -15.68 15.40
CA VAL A 576 6.03 -15.71 13.94
C VAL A 576 5.84 -17.15 13.50
N LYS A 577 4.64 -17.47 13.04
CA LYS A 577 4.30 -18.79 12.48
C LYS A 577 4.60 -18.79 10.99
N SER A 578 5.41 -19.74 10.50
CA SER A 578 5.61 -19.94 9.07
C SER A 578 4.60 -20.92 8.50
N VAL A 579 3.93 -20.52 7.43
CA VAL A 579 3.02 -21.35 6.64
C VAL A 579 3.75 -21.69 5.34
N CYS A 580 4.49 -22.79 5.36
CA CYS A 580 5.39 -23.19 4.28
C CYS A 580 4.68 -23.78 3.07
N SER A 581 3.49 -24.38 3.27
CA SER A 581 2.58 -24.84 2.21
C SER A 581 2.28 -23.72 1.20
N PHE A 582 2.02 -22.50 1.68
CA PHE A 582 1.72 -21.30 0.85
C PHE A 582 2.82 -20.23 0.89
N CYS A 583 3.95 -20.56 1.50
CA CYS A 583 5.18 -19.77 1.53
C CYS A 583 5.03 -18.34 2.10
N TYR A 584 4.31 -18.18 3.21
CA TYR A 584 4.15 -16.91 3.94
C TYR A 584 4.38 -17.08 5.46
N THR A 585 4.35 -15.98 6.21
CA THR A 585 4.38 -15.99 7.67
C THR A 585 3.26 -15.12 8.25
N VAL A 586 2.88 -15.44 9.48
CA VAL A 586 1.95 -14.66 10.29
C VAL A 586 2.61 -14.34 11.62
N ILE A 587 2.73 -13.05 11.94
CA ILE A 587 3.14 -12.58 13.26
C ILE A 587 1.87 -12.45 14.10
N ARG A 588 1.81 -13.13 15.24
CA ARG A 588 0.65 -13.18 16.13
C ARG A 588 0.90 -12.41 17.43
N ALA A 589 -0.17 -11.88 17.99
CA ALA A 589 -0.19 -11.32 19.34
C ALA A 589 -0.16 -12.43 20.40
N GLY A 590 -0.04 -12.03 21.67
CA GLY A 590 -0.48 -12.88 22.78
C GLY A 590 -1.97 -13.20 22.70
N ALA A 591 -2.39 -14.22 23.44
CA ALA A 591 -3.80 -14.59 23.51
C ALA A 591 -4.61 -13.44 24.13
N PHE A 592 -5.85 -13.29 23.67
CA PHE A 592 -6.81 -12.33 24.21
C PHE A 592 -8.14 -13.04 24.47
N ASP A 593 -8.95 -12.48 25.37
CA ASP A 593 -10.29 -12.98 25.66
C ASP A 593 -11.24 -11.81 25.95
N LEU A 594 -12.32 -11.73 25.19
CA LEU A 594 -13.41 -10.76 25.32
C LEU A 594 -14.70 -11.43 25.81
N SER A 595 -14.73 -12.76 25.98
CA SER A 595 -15.95 -13.53 26.21
C SER A 595 -16.66 -13.21 27.53
N LYS A 596 -16.00 -12.47 28.43
CA LYS A 596 -16.51 -12.08 29.75
C LYS A 596 -16.97 -10.62 29.82
N GLU A 597 -16.83 -9.87 28.73
CA GLU A 597 -17.05 -8.43 28.77
C GLU A 597 -18.55 -8.11 28.70
N ASP A 598 -19.10 -7.48 29.74
CA ASP A 598 -20.53 -7.17 29.85
C ASP A 598 -21.08 -6.37 28.65
N VAL A 599 -20.24 -5.57 28.00
CA VAL A 599 -20.64 -4.79 26.81
C VAL A 599 -21.01 -5.68 25.61
N LEU A 600 -20.64 -6.96 25.62
CA LEU A 600 -21.08 -7.94 24.64
C LEU A 600 -22.57 -8.28 24.77
N ASP A 601 -23.18 -8.13 25.94
CA ASP A 601 -24.61 -8.39 26.15
C ASP A 601 -25.48 -7.41 25.34
N ASP A 602 -24.96 -6.22 25.08
CA ASP A 602 -25.59 -5.22 24.21
C ASP A 602 -25.34 -5.46 22.70
N MET A 603 -24.51 -6.43 22.33
CA MET A 603 -24.13 -6.66 20.93
C MET A 603 -25.03 -7.68 20.26
N SER A 604 -25.69 -7.28 19.18
CA SER A 604 -26.50 -8.18 18.35
C SER A 604 -25.65 -8.95 17.34
N VAL A 605 -24.82 -9.88 17.82
CA VAL A 605 -24.05 -10.79 16.96
C VAL A 605 -24.75 -12.14 16.81
N SER A 606 -24.49 -12.82 15.69
CA SER A 606 -25.05 -14.16 15.43
C SER A 606 -24.18 -15.26 16.03
N SER A 607 -22.87 -15.05 16.13
CA SER A 607 -21.96 -15.99 16.76
C SER A 607 -20.72 -15.34 17.36
N TYR A 608 -20.19 -15.99 18.40
CA TYR A 608 -18.90 -15.68 19.01
C TYR A 608 -17.87 -16.73 18.62
N ARG A 609 -16.80 -16.29 17.96
CA ARG A 609 -15.72 -17.15 17.48
C ARG A 609 -14.59 -17.25 18.50
N TYR A 610 -14.22 -18.49 18.82
CA TYR A 610 -13.08 -18.85 19.64
C TYR A 610 -12.02 -19.53 18.77
N GLU A 611 -10.80 -19.01 18.73
CA GLU A 611 -9.71 -19.60 17.95
C GLU A 611 -8.66 -20.28 18.84
N PHE A 612 -8.44 -21.58 18.62
CA PHE A 612 -7.48 -22.38 19.38
C PHE A 612 -6.33 -22.87 18.49
N ASP A 613 -5.10 -22.75 19.01
CA ASP A 613 -3.87 -23.21 18.37
C ASP A 613 -3.26 -24.38 19.14
N ASN A 614 -2.65 -24.10 20.29
CA ASN A 614 -1.91 -25.08 21.10
C ASN A 614 -2.39 -25.10 22.56
N GLU A 615 -3.61 -24.60 22.82
CA GLU A 615 -4.25 -24.69 24.13
C GLU A 615 -4.44 -26.15 24.55
N SER A 616 -4.27 -26.44 25.85
CA SER A 616 -4.60 -27.74 26.41
C SER A 616 -6.10 -27.97 26.43
N GLU A 617 -6.51 -29.24 26.53
CA GLU A 617 -7.92 -29.60 26.66
C GLU A 617 -8.62 -28.85 27.81
N GLU A 618 -7.97 -28.74 28.97
CA GLU A 618 -8.50 -28.02 30.13
C GLU A 618 -8.68 -26.53 29.84
N GLN A 619 -7.71 -25.90 29.18
CA GLN A 619 -7.81 -24.50 28.78
C GLN A 619 -8.99 -24.28 27.84
N ILE A 620 -9.15 -25.13 26.81
CA ILE A 620 -10.28 -25.06 25.87
C ILE A 620 -11.61 -25.16 26.63
N ARG A 621 -11.76 -26.13 27.53
CA ARG A 621 -12.98 -26.29 28.35
C ARG A 621 -13.24 -25.04 29.20
N ASN A 622 -12.22 -24.49 29.85
CA ASN A 622 -12.39 -23.31 30.70
C ASN A 622 -12.78 -22.07 29.89
N ILE A 623 -12.11 -21.83 28.77
CA ILE A 623 -12.37 -20.68 27.88
C ILE A 623 -13.77 -20.77 27.28
N LEU A 624 -14.16 -21.93 26.74
CA LEU A 624 -15.50 -22.11 26.19
C LEU A 624 -16.60 -22.03 27.26
N ASN A 625 -16.27 -22.18 28.55
CA ASN A 625 -17.21 -21.99 29.66
C ASN A 625 -17.06 -20.61 30.34
N ASN A 626 -16.42 -19.64 29.68
CA ASN A 626 -16.20 -18.28 30.19
C ASN A 626 -15.48 -18.25 31.56
N LYS A 627 -14.48 -19.12 31.76
CA LYS A 627 -13.66 -19.24 32.98
C LYS A 627 -12.17 -18.90 32.75
N SER A 628 -11.87 -18.09 31.74
CA SER A 628 -10.50 -17.69 31.38
C SER A 628 -9.97 -16.50 32.16
N ASP A 629 -8.75 -16.54 32.68
CA ASP A 629 -8.14 -15.40 33.42
C ASP A 629 -7.39 -14.40 32.51
N ILE A 630 -7.63 -14.47 31.20
CA ILE A 630 -6.96 -13.61 30.21
C ILE A 630 -7.75 -12.32 30.06
N ASP A 631 -7.08 -11.19 30.29
CA ASP A 631 -7.64 -9.85 30.15
C ASP A 631 -7.37 -9.26 28.75
N TYR A 632 -8.29 -8.47 28.21
CA TYR A 632 -8.16 -7.83 26.91
C TYR A 632 -7.70 -6.37 27.01
N LYS A 633 -6.59 -6.05 26.33
CA LYS A 633 -6.00 -4.68 26.32
C LYS A 633 -5.90 -4.06 24.93
N GLY A 634 -6.68 -4.55 23.96
CA GLY A 634 -6.64 -4.10 22.56
C GLY A 634 -7.63 -2.98 22.20
N HIS A 635 -8.08 -2.96 20.94
CA HIS A 635 -8.90 -1.89 20.35
C HIS A 635 -10.34 -1.82 20.84
N PHE A 636 -10.90 -2.95 21.25
CA PHE A 636 -12.26 -3.03 21.76
C PHE A 636 -12.60 -1.90 22.75
N TYR A 637 -11.66 -1.60 23.66
CA TYR A 637 -11.77 -0.48 24.62
C TYR A 637 -11.05 0.80 24.20
N ARG A 638 -9.83 0.68 23.66
CA ARG A 638 -8.97 1.85 23.40
C ARG A 638 -9.32 2.60 22.12
N GLY A 639 -10.02 1.95 21.20
CA GLY A 639 -10.15 2.38 19.82
C GLY A 639 -8.82 2.48 19.08
N VAL A 640 -8.88 3.13 17.92
CA VAL A 640 -7.70 3.53 17.15
C VAL A 640 -7.52 5.03 17.37
N ASN A 641 -6.46 5.39 18.09
CA ASN A 641 -6.11 6.78 18.40
C ASN A 641 -5.84 7.60 17.17
#